data_AF-A0A4Y1X0I0-F1
#
_entry.id   AF-A0A4Y1X0I0-F1
#
_cell.length_a   1.000
_cell.length_b   1.000
_cell.length_c   1.000
_cell.angle_alpha   90.00
_cell.angle_beta   90.00
_cell.angle_gamma   90.00
#
_symmetry.space_group_name_H-M   'P 1'
#
loop_
_entity.id
_entity.type
_entity.pdbx_description
1 polymer ?
#
loop_
_entity_poly.entity_id
_entity_poly.type
_entity_poly.pdbx_seq_one_letter_code
_entity_poly.pdbx_strand_id
1 'polypeptide(L)'
;MSAAALLLFAQVLLGSAAPRALLPAPLSDTARTHRIAPNGPETADSAARPLTRRERRMQARAAREEARRAAAFNALPQEERDSLFAAHIDSLVASQADSLSAADGTPPAADSLQRDTVRKPRAAKGFLDDPLDGKSTDSLVYDVRNKLVYIYNEGDVTYQSRNLKADYMQIDMNTKLVYAYGKPDSVDGVWTVTKPEFTEGSAAYQMDTITYNLDSQKAKIKGVATQQGDGWLVGGSVKKMPDNTFNIEHGKYTTCEETDHPHFYLAMTKAKVIPGKKVVTGPAYLVMEDVPIYFLGIPEGFFPINMGPKSGLLMPTYGEEYSKGFFLRDLGYYFTLGEYADLAVRGGFYTLGSWEASAASRYIKRYKYSGSFNLQYSNIKTGEKGEPDYIKQSNFRIQWTHSQDAKANPGSTFSASVNFATSGYNRYSATNIDDILSTQTNSSISYSKNWAGTPFSLSANMAISQNSQNKSISVTLPTVVFNVSRLYPFKRKERMGKERWYEKISMQYTGKMTNSVTTTESEIFSQKTLDNMKNGIEHSIPVSASFNLFNYINISPSFNYTEKWYFKKQEYQWNPTTNQTDTLASDYGFYRLYNYTASVSASTTLYGMYDFTKKRRDRKIQAIRHTITPSIGFSFAPDFSDPRYGYYLTRQTDSTGRFTTYSPYAVNAYGVPSSGKSMSMNFSLSQNLEMKVLSKRDTSGVKKIKLIDELRLSGSYNFLADSMKLSTISLSFRTTLFNNFGINLSATIDPYRVTPEGIRYDKLFFPGRITSTGWSFGYTFKSRDDRSQPAINDITSLPPDYANPFHDPYGTMDPVLRRQYMAQSYYDFSLPWNFGFNYAVNYSISYVNNGTTGYRKNVTQTVSFNGSLNLTPKTGITFQGGYDIKANKLTTSSISISRDLHCWQMSFSWIPFGYHKSWSFNIGVKAASLADLKYDKSQSMYDNMY
;
A
#
# COMPACT_ATOMS: atom_id res chain seq x y z
N MET A 1 -12.50 -7.85 27.08
CA MET A 1 -13.58 -6.85 27.15
C MET A 1 -13.67 -5.90 25.94
N SER A 2 -12.71 -5.89 25.00
CA SER A 2 -12.84 -5.16 23.71
C SER A 2 -13.95 -5.67 22.77
N ALA A 3 -14.40 -6.91 22.94
CA ALA A 3 -15.55 -7.45 22.20
C ALA A 3 -16.87 -6.72 22.51
N ALA A 4 -17.01 -6.14 23.71
CA ALA A 4 -18.23 -5.44 24.13
C ALA A 4 -18.44 -4.11 23.37
N ALA A 5 -17.36 -3.37 23.07
CA ALA A 5 -17.44 -2.13 22.28
C ALA A 5 -17.80 -2.39 20.81
N LEU A 6 -17.29 -3.49 20.23
CA LEU A 6 -17.67 -3.95 18.89
C LEU A 6 -19.12 -4.50 18.85
N LEU A 7 -19.55 -5.20 19.90
CA LEU A 7 -20.92 -5.73 20.03
C LEU A 7 -21.97 -4.63 20.24
N LEU A 8 -21.68 -3.63 21.08
CA LEU A 8 -22.54 -2.45 21.24
C LEU A 8 -22.69 -1.67 19.93
N PHE A 9 -21.63 -1.61 19.12
CA PHE A 9 -21.67 -0.94 17.81
C PHE A 9 -22.45 -1.74 16.75
N ALA A 10 -22.35 -3.08 16.77
CA ALA A 10 -23.12 -3.95 15.88
C ALA A 10 -24.64 -3.86 16.16
N GLN A 11 -25.05 -3.75 17.43
CA GLN A 11 -26.47 -3.63 17.80
C GLN A 11 -27.09 -2.29 17.38
N VAL A 12 -26.34 -1.19 17.46
CA VAL A 12 -26.84 0.15 17.08
C VAL A 12 -26.93 0.34 15.56
N LEU A 13 -26.08 -0.34 14.77
CA LEU A 13 -26.09 -0.23 13.30
C LEU A 13 -27.01 -1.23 12.60
N LEU A 14 -27.33 -2.37 13.21
CA LEU A 14 -28.11 -3.44 12.56
C LEU A 14 -29.56 -3.55 13.06
N GLY A 15 -29.99 -2.78 14.06
CA GLY A 15 -31.29 -2.93 14.71
C GLY A 15 -32.25 -1.74 14.52
N SER A 16 -33.04 -1.75 13.45
CA SER A 16 -34.44 -1.23 13.43
C SER A 16 -35.09 -1.51 12.07
N ALA A 17 -35.58 -2.73 11.90
CA ALA A 17 -36.56 -3.02 10.87
C ALA A 17 -37.95 -2.59 11.37
N ALA A 18 -38.52 -1.55 10.76
CA ALA A 18 -39.94 -1.21 10.86
C ALA A 18 -40.58 -1.33 9.46
N PRO A 19 -41.90 -1.63 9.38
CA PRO A 19 -42.46 -2.48 8.33
C PRO A 19 -42.76 -1.75 7.02
N ARG A 20 -42.69 -2.53 5.92
CA ARG A 20 -43.02 -2.16 4.54
C ARG A 20 -44.45 -1.61 4.43
N ALA A 21 -44.59 -0.36 4.01
CA ALA A 21 -45.77 0.13 3.30
C ALA A 21 -45.59 -0.07 1.80
N LEU A 22 -46.60 -0.66 1.16
CA LEU A 22 -46.76 -0.82 -0.29
C LEU A 22 -46.85 0.55 -0.99
N LEU A 23 -46.27 0.66 -2.21
CA LEU A 23 -46.76 1.43 -3.38
C LEU A 23 -45.75 1.28 -4.57
N PRO A 24 -46.13 1.59 -5.83
CA PRO A 24 -46.15 0.61 -6.92
C PRO A 24 -45.08 0.79 -8.02
N ALA A 25 -45.14 -0.10 -9.00
CA ALA A 25 -44.21 -0.34 -10.11
C ALA A 25 -43.81 0.88 -10.98
N PRO A 26 -42.60 0.91 -11.57
CA PRO A 26 -42.23 1.92 -12.55
C PRO A 26 -42.64 1.53 -13.98
N LEU A 27 -43.28 2.49 -14.65
CA LEU A 27 -43.52 2.52 -16.08
C LEU A 27 -42.20 2.60 -16.86
N SER A 28 -42.16 1.86 -17.97
CA SER A 28 -41.17 1.95 -19.03
C SER A 28 -41.30 3.28 -19.76
N ASP A 29 -40.17 3.98 -19.97
CA ASP A 29 -40.12 4.94 -21.07
C ASP A 29 -38.78 4.90 -21.81
N THR A 30 -38.93 4.83 -23.12
CA THR A 30 -37.87 4.75 -24.13
C THR A 30 -37.60 6.14 -24.65
N ALA A 31 -36.37 6.64 -24.53
CA ALA A 31 -35.96 7.83 -25.28
C ALA A 31 -34.50 7.75 -25.74
N ARG A 32 -34.36 7.84 -27.07
CA ARG A 32 -33.13 7.99 -27.84
C ARG A 32 -32.44 9.31 -27.46
N THR A 33 -31.11 9.30 -27.41
CA THR A 33 -30.31 10.53 -27.49
C THR A 33 -29.21 10.41 -28.54
N HIS A 34 -29.25 11.34 -29.49
CA HIS A 34 -28.20 11.65 -30.46
C HIS A 34 -26.95 12.16 -29.73
N ARG A 35 -25.77 11.65 -30.09
CA ARG A 35 -24.47 12.19 -29.65
C ARG A 35 -23.92 13.13 -30.72
N ILE A 36 -23.54 14.33 -30.29
CA ILE A 36 -22.61 15.25 -30.95
C ILE A 36 -21.25 15.05 -30.26
N ALA A 37 -20.18 14.91 -31.07
CA ALA A 37 -18.80 14.75 -30.61
C ALA A 37 -18.06 16.10 -30.52
N PRO A 38 -17.00 16.18 -29.71
CA PRO A 38 -15.86 17.01 -30.05
C PRO A 38 -14.53 16.22 -30.04
N ASN A 39 -13.61 16.73 -30.88
CA ASN A 39 -12.36 16.17 -31.35
C ASN A 39 -11.22 16.06 -30.30
N GLY A 40 -10.33 15.08 -30.51
CA GLY A 40 -9.00 14.93 -29.91
C GLY A 40 -8.16 13.93 -30.75
N PRO A 41 -6.82 14.05 -30.78
CA PRO A 41 -6.01 13.84 -32.00
C PRO A 41 -5.62 12.39 -32.32
N GLU A 42 -5.32 12.20 -33.60
CA GLU A 42 -4.97 10.96 -34.29
C GLU A 42 -3.63 10.36 -33.83
N THR A 43 -3.64 9.06 -33.51
CA THR A 43 -2.49 8.16 -33.64
C THR A 43 -2.90 7.04 -34.58
N ALA A 44 -2.13 6.89 -35.66
CA ALA A 44 -2.38 5.93 -36.73
C ALA A 44 -2.33 4.50 -36.22
N ASP A 45 -3.42 3.75 -36.44
CA ASP A 45 -3.37 2.30 -36.38
C ASP A 45 -4.29 1.69 -37.46
N SER A 46 -3.79 0.60 -38.04
CA SER A 46 -4.27 -0.09 -39.24
C SER A 46 -5.80 -0.23 -39.39
N ALA A 47 -6.35 0.37 -40.46
CA ALA A 47 -7.78 0.39 -40.72
C ALA A 47 -8.32 -0.96 -41.25
N ALA A 48 -9.02 -1.70 -40.39
CA ALA A 48 -9.96 -2.75 -40.81
C ALA A 48 -11.20 -2.12 -41.46
N ARG A 49 -11.65 -2.68 -42.59
CA ARG A 49 -12.74 -2.13 -43.41
C ARG A 49 -14.06 -2.05 -42.62
N PRO A 50 -14.81 -0.93 -42.66
CA PRO A 50 -16.04 -0.79 -41.91
C PRO A 50 -17.17 -1.68 -42.46
N LEU A 51 -17.78 -2.47 -41.57
CA LEU A 51 -18.87 -3.39 -41.88
C LEU A 51 -20.09 -2.69 -42.50
N THR A 52 -20.60 -3.28 -43.58
CA THR A 52 -21.78 -2.81 -44.29
C THR A 52 -23.03 -2.88 -43.40
N ARG A 53 -24.06 -2.09 -43.75
CA ARG A 53 -25.33 -2.04 -43.00
C ARG A 53 -26.03 -3.41 -42.94
N ARG A 54 -25.80 -4.27 -43.93
CA ARG A 54 -26.32 -5.64 -43.99
C ARG A 54 -25.58 -6.57 -43.02
N GLU A 55 -24.26 -6.47 -42.96
CA GLU A 55 -23.42 -7.25 -42.02
C GLU A 55 -23.69 -6.86 -40.57
N ARG A 56 -23.82 -5.56 -40.27
CA ARG A 56 -24.23 -5.10 -38.93
C ARG A 56 -25.61 -5.61 -38.53
N ARG A 57 -26.56 -5.70 -39.48
CA ARG A 57 -27.87 -6.31 -39.20
C ARG A 57 -27.77 -7.81 -38.98
N MET A 58 -26.93 -8.54 -39.71
CA MET A 58 -26.72 -9.97 -39.49
C MET A 58 -26.03 -10.24 -38.15
N GLN A 59 -24.99 -9.49 -37.79
CA GLN A 59 -24.36 -9.61 -36.48
C GLN A 59 -25.32 -9.25 -35.34
N ALA A 60 -26.12 -8.20 -35.48
CA ALA A 60 -27.14 -7.88 -34.48
C ALA A 60 -28.25 -8.93 -34.37
N ARG A 61 -28.56 -9.64 -35.47
CA ARG A 61 -29.53 -10.74 -35.47
C ARG A 61 -28.94 -11.98 -34.81
N ALA A 62 -27.69 -12.34 -35.16
CA ALA A 62 -26.94 -13.44 -34.56
C ALA A 62 -26.75 -13.22 -33.05
N ALA A 63 -26.34 -12.02 -32.62
CA ALA A 63 -26.19 -11.69 -31.20
C ALA A 63 -27.52 -11.75 -30.43
N ARG A 64 -28.65 -11.40 -31.07
CA ARG A 64 -29.98 -11.57 -30.47
C ARG A 64 -30.39 -13.02 -30.37
N GLU A 65 -30.06 -13.84 -31.36
CA GLU A 65 -30.33 -15.28 -31.35
C GLU A 65 -29.49 -16.00 -30.29
N GLU A 66 -28.22 -15.61 -30.16
CA GLU A 66 -27.30 -16.13 -29.16
C GLU A 66 -27.70 -15.70 -27.75
N ALA A 67 -28.10 -14.45 -27.55
CA ALA A 67 -28.68 -13.99 -26.29
C ALA A 67 -29.99 -14.72 -25.94
N ARG A 68 -30.81 -15.05 -26.94
CA ARG A 68 -32.06 -15.81 -26.75
C ARG A 68 -31.78 -17.27 -26.41
N ARG A 69 -30.77 -17.89 -27.02
CA ARG A 69 -30.29 -19.24 -26.67
C ARG A 69 -29.68 -19.29 -25.28
N ALA A 70 -28.87 -18.30 -24.91
CA ALA A 70 -28.30 -18.19 -23.57
C ALA A 70 -29.38 -17.95 -22.50
N ALA A 71 -30.39 -17.14 -22.80
CA ALA A 71 -31.53 -16.93 -21.90
C ALA A 71 -32.39 -18.19 -21.75
N ALA A 72 -32.64 -18.92 -22.84
CA ALA A 72 -33.35 -20.20 -22.79
C ALA A 72 -32.57 -21.26 -22.01
N PHE A 73 -31.25 -21.33 -22.19
CA PHE A 73 -30.37 -22.22 -21.43
C PHE A 73 -30.36 -21.87 -19.93
N ASN A 74 -30.30 -20.58 -19.59
CA ASN A 74 -30.32 -20.13 -18.20
C ASN A 74 -31.70 -20.22 -17.52
N ALA A 75 -32.77 -20.41 -18.30
CA ALA A 75 -34.12 -20.61 -17.81
C ALA A 75 -34.43 -22.08 -17.47
N LEU A 76 -33.57 -23.03 -17.87
CA LEU A 76 -33.71 -24.44 -17.52
C LEU A 76 -33.44 -24.66 -16.01
N PRO A 77 -34.08 -25.63 -15.34
CA PRO A 77 -33.74 -26.06 -13.99
C PRO A 77 -32.26 -26.43 -13.86
N GLN A 78 -31.68 -26.25 -12.67
CA GLN A 78 -30.25 -26.48 -12.44
C GLN A 78 -29.85 -27.94 -12.73
N GLU A 79 -30.72 -28.90 -12.40
CA GLU A 79 -30.53 -30.32 -12.71
C GLU A 79 -30.50 -30.62 -14.23
N GLU A 80 -31.32 -29.94 -15.03
CA GLU A 80 -31.30 -30.10 -16.50
C GLU A 80 -30.05 -29.46 -17.13
N ARG A 81 -29.60 -28.32 -16.62
CA ARG A 81 -28.34 -27.69 -17.06
C ARG A 81 -27.13 -28.57 -16.76
N ASP A 82 -27.08 -29.15 -15.57
CA ASP A 82 -26.01 -30.05 -15.16
C ASP A 82 -26.06 -31.37 -15.96
N SER A 83 -27.25 -31.85 -16.35
CA SER A 83 -27.41 -33.03 -17.23
C SER A 83 -26.99 -32.77 -18.69
N LEU A 84 -27.17 -31.55 -19.23
CA LEU A 84 -26.71 -31.18 -20.56
C LEU A 84 -25.18 -31.02 -20.64
N PHE A 85 -24.55 -30.59 -19.54
CA PHE A 85 -23.08 -30.60 -19.42
C PHE A 85 -22.54 -32.02 -19.19
N ALA A 86 -23.29 -32.90 -18.51
CA ALA A 86 -22.93 -34.30 -18.35
C ALA A 86 -23.09 -35.12 -19.65
N ALA A 87 -24.11 -34.84 -20.47
CA ALA A 87 -24.36 -35.54 -21.73
C ALA A 87 -23.30 -35.27 -22.81
N HIS A 88 -22.50 -34.20 -22.68
CA HIS A 88 -21.39 -33.93 -23.60
C HIS A 88 -20.07 -34.61 -23.17
N ILE A 89 -20.02 -35.22 -21.98
CA ILE A 89 -18.84 -35.86 -21.41
C ILE A 89 -18.98 -37.39 -21.32
N ASP A 90 -20.17 -37.96 -21.59
CA ASP A 90 -20.43 -39.40 -21.41
C ASP A 90 -20.82 -40.15 -22.70
N SER A 91 -20.01 -39.98 -23.77
CA SER A 91 -20.13 -40.80 -25.01
C SER A 91 -18.99 -41.80 -25.21
N LEU A 92 -18.15 -42.03 -24.20
CA LEU A 92 -17.11 -43.04 -24.24
C LEU A 92 -17.02 -43.75 -22.89
N VAL A 93 -17.95 -44.66 -22.61
CA VAL A 93 -17.71 -45.97 -21.98
C VAL A 93 -19.05 -46.68 -21.69
N ALA A 94 -19.06 -47.96 -22.06
CA ALA A 94 -19.93 -49.06 -21.61
C ALA A 94 -21.33 -49.21 -22.20
N SER A 95 -21.47 -50.22 -23.07
CA SER A 95 -22.43 -51.29 -22.76
C SER A 95 -21.94 -52.63 -23.34
N GLN A 96 -21.68 -53.57 -22.43
CA GLN A 96 -21.53 -54.99 -22.73
C GLN A 96 -22.47 -55.73 -21.76
N ALA A 97 -23.16 -56.72 -22.33
CA ALA A 97 -23.82 -57.87 -21.71
C ALA A 97 -25.37 -57.92 -21.72
N ASP A 98 -25.81 -58.97 -22.43
CA ASP A 98 -26.82 -59.98 -22.07
C ASP A 98 -28.30 -59.87 -22.51
N SER A 99 -28.58 -60.69 -23.54
CA SER A 99 -29.43 -61.91 -23.47
C SER A 99 -30.87 -61.89 -24.03
N LEU A 100 -31.13 -62.97 -24.79
CA LEU A 100 -32.38 -63.72 -25.02
C LEU A 100 -33.49 -63.15 -25.92
N SER A 101 -33.73 -63.86 -27.04
CA SER A 101 -35.09 -64.24 -27.44
C SER A 101 -35.07 -65.50 -28.32
N ALA A 102 -36.05 -66.38 -28.08
CA ALA A 102 -36.28 -67.69 -28.68
C ALA A 102 -37.55 -67.69 -29.54
N ALA A 103 -37.63 -68.63 -30.49
CA ALA A 103 -38.82 -69.29 -31.10
C ALA A 103 -38.53 -69.61 -32.59
N ASP A 104 -38.89 -70.74 -33.22
CA ASP A 104 -39.49 -72.04 -32.83
C ASP A 104 -39.49 -72.95 -34.10
N GLY A 105 -39.56 -74.28 -33.97
CA GLY A 105 -39.97 -75.22 -35.05
C GLY A 105 -38.93 -76.17 -35.71
N THR A 106 -39.03 -77.48 -35.43
CA THR A 106 -38.29 -78.66 -36.00
C THR A 106 -39.17 -79.42 -37.05
N PRO A 107 -38.82 -80.57 -37.74
CA PRO A 107 -37.64 -81.49 -37.78
C PRO A 107 -37.26 -82.00 -39.24
N PRO A 108 -36.59 -83.16 -39.52
CA PRO A 108 -35.42 -83.86 -38.92
C PRO A 108 -34.24 -84.17 -39.90
N ALA A 109 -33.07 -84.43 -39.30
CA ALA A 109 -31.95 -85.33 -39.63
C ALA A 109 -31.58 -85.73 -41.09
N ALA A 110 -30.34 -85.42 -41.48
CA ALA A 110 -29.42 -86.40 -42.06
C ALA A 110 -27.95 -85.99 -41.82
N ASP A 111 -27.17 -87.01 -41.49
CA ASP A 111 -25.79 -87.09 -41.05
C ASP A 111 -24.79 -86.92 -42.23
N SER A 112 -23.76 -86.08 -42.08
CA SER A 112 -22.42 -86.33 -42.66
C SER A 112 -21.41 -85.23 -42.29
N LEU A 113 -20.41 -85.63 -41.52
CA LEU A 113 -18.97 -85.31 -41.66
C LEU A 113 -18.54 -83.83 -41.75
N GLN A 114 -17.83 -83.43 -40.68
CA GLN A 114 -17.00 -82.23 -40.61
C GLN A 114 -16.14 -82.03 -41.87
N ARG A 115 -16.29 -80.86 -42.50
CA ARG A 115 -15.29 -80.30 -43.41
C ARG A 115 -15.07 -78.82 -43.10
N ASP A 116 -13.89 -78.61 -42.53
CA ASP A 116 -13.07 -77.41 -42.40
C ASP A 116 -13.66 -76.07 -42.90
N THR A 117 -13.84 -75.15 -41.95
CA THR A 117 -14.23 -73.76 -42.17
C THR A 117 -13.10 -72.99 -42.86
N VAL A 118 -13.33 -72.58 -44.11
CA VAL A 118 -12.54 -71.52 -44.76
C VAL A 118 -12.77 -70.22 -43.98
N ARG A 119 -11.77 -69.86 -43.17
CA ARG A 119 -11.66 -68.59 -42.46
C ARG A 119 -11.58 -67.46 -43.50
N LYS A 120 -12.55 -66.54 -43.52
CA LYS A 120 -12.41 -65.26 -44.27
C LYS A 120 -11.11 -64.58 -43.80
N PRO A 121 -10.24 -64.07 -44.69
CA PRO A 121 -9.03 -63.39 -44.27
C PRO A 121 -9.42 -62.14 -43.48
N ARG A 122 -8.89 -62.06 -42.25
CA ARG A 122 -8.98 -60.87 -41.40
C ARG A 122 -8.34 -59.72 -42.20
N ALA A 123 -9.04 -58.61 -42.37
CA ALA A 123 -8.45 -57.40 -42.95
C ALA A 123 -7.15 -57.09 -42.19
N ALA A 124 -6.05 -56.94 -42.91
CA ALA A 124 -4.77 -56.59 -42.31
C ALA A 124 -4.95 -55.25 -41.57
N LYS A 125 -4.92 -55.27 -40.24
CA LYS A 125 -4.82 -54.02 -39.48
C LYS A 125 -3.52 -53.34 -39.92
N GLY A 126 -3.61 -52.05 -40.24
CA GLY A 126 -2.45 -51.23 -40.48
C GLY A 126 -1.43 -51.41 -39.36
N PHE A 127 -0.16 -51.44 -39.73
CA PHE A 127 0.94 -51.62 -38.78
C PHE A 127 0.96 -50.49 -37.72
N LEU A 128 0.53 -49.28 -38.11
CA LEU A 128 0.22 -48.13 -37.25
C LEU A 128 -1.26 -47.77 -37.40
N ASP A 129 -1.84 -47.16 -36.36
CA ASP A 129 -3.24 -46.72 -36.37
C ASP A 129 -3.49 -45.44 -37.19
N ASP A 130 -2.42 -44.67 -37.48
CA ASP A 130 -2.42 -43.43 -38.26
C ASP A 130 -1.12 -43.31 -39.08
N PRO A 131 -1.08 -42.50 -40.16
CA PRO A 131 0.15 -42.25 -40.90
C PRO A 131 1.19 -41.51 -40.04
N LEU A 132 2.45 -41.97 -40.13
CA LEU A 132 3.61 -41.28 -39.59
C LEU A 132 4.12 -40.30 -40.67
N ASP A 133 4.08 -38.99 -40.40
CA ASP A 133 4.66 -37.98 -41.28
C ASP A 133 6.09 -37.67 -40.83
N GLY A 134 7.02 -37.51 -41.76
CA GLY A 134 8.44 -37.41 -41.46
C GLY A 134 9.17 -36.54 -42.48
N LYS A 135 9.92 -35.56 -42.00
CA LYS A 135 10.88 -34.77 -42.77
C LYS A 135 12.29 -35.10 -42.30
N SER A 136 13.24 -35.11 -43.21
CA SER A 136 14.66 -35.31 -42.91
C SER A 136 15.48 -34.53 -43.93
N THR A 137 16.56 -33.90 -43.48
CA THR A 137 17.40 -33.04 -44.33
C THR A 137 18.45 -33.86 -45.10
N ASP A 138 18.97 -34.95 -44.53
CA ASP A 138 20.05 -35.74 -45.15
C ASP A 138 19.55 -37.09 -45.70
N SER A 139 19.26 -38.05 -44.80
CA SER A 139 19.16 -39.45 -45.19
C SER A 139 18.12 -40.22 -44.40
N LEU A 140 17.30 -40.99 -45.11
CA LEU A 140 16.33 -41.92 -44.54
C LEU A 140 16.57 -43.33 -45.09
N VAL A 141 16.92 -44.27 -44.21
CA VAL A 141 17.31 -45.64 -44.57
C VAL A 141 16.30 -46.64 -44.04
N TYR A 142 15.70 -47.41 -44.96
CA TYR A 142 14.79 -48.50 -44.65
C TYR A 142 15.54 -49.84 -44.65
N ASP A 143 15.68 -50.47 -43.49
CA ASP A 143 16.07 -51.87 -43.40
C ASP A 143 14.81 -52.74 -43.38
N VAL A 144 14.39 -53.19 -44.56
CA VAL A 144 13.18 -53.99 -44.75
C VAL A 144 13.29 -55.38 -44.09
N ARG A 145 14.50 -55.94 -43.97
CA ARG A 145 14.71 -57.27 -43.38
C ARG A 145 14.50 -57.24 -41.87
N ASN A 146 15.07 -56.23 -41.22
CA ASN A 146 14.96 -56.04 -39.77
C ASN A 146 13.74 -55.18 -39.38
N LYS A 147 13.05 -54.60 -40.37
CA LYS A 147 11.92 -53.66 -40.21
C LYS A 147 12.29 -52.44 -39.35
N LEU A 148 13.47 -51.90 -39.60
CA LEU A 148 13.98 -50.70 -38.94
C LEU A 148 14.00 -49.53 -39.92
N VAL A 149 13.66 -48.34 -39.45
CA VAL A 149 13.79 -47.09 -40.19
C VAL A 149 14.75 -46.19 -39.46
N TYR A 150 15.79 -45.73 -40.16
CA TYR A 150 16.78 -44.81 -39.62
C TYR A 150 16.63 -43.45 -40.30
N ILE A 151 16.67 -42.39 -39.50
CA ILE A 151 16.58 -41.02 -39.95
C ILE A 151 17.82 -40.30 -39.43
N TYR A 152 18.59 -39.70 -40.33
CA TYR A 152 19.85 -39.02 -40.04
C TYR A 152 19.76 -37.54 -40.40
N ASN A 153 20.39 -36.71 -39.56
CA ASN A 153 20.52 -35.25 -39.62
C ASN A 153 19.17 -34.50 -39.77
N GLU A 154 18.77 -33.82 -38.69
CA GLU A 154 17.54 -33.02 -38.60
C GLU A 154 16.28 -33.80 -39.01
N GLY A 155 16.06 -34.95 -38.40
CA GLY A 155 14.79 -35.65 -38.55
C GLY A 155 13.67 -34.94 -37.77
N ASP A 156 12.51 -34.78 -38.39
CA ASP A 156 11.29 -34.21 -37.82
C ASP A 156 10.13 -35.19 -38.10
N VAL A 157 9.74 -35.96 -37.09
CA VAL A 157 8.72 -37.01 -37.19
C VAL A 157 7.48 -36.63 -36.40
N THR A 158 6.32 -36.62 -37.07
CA THR A 158 5.02 -36.32 -36.49
C THR A 158 4.12 -37.56 -36.51
N TYR A 159 3.55 -37.88 -35.35
CA TYR A 159 2.56 -38.94 -35.18
C TYR A 159 1.37 -38.40 -34.38
N GLN A 160 0.20 -38.29 -35.02
CA GLN A 160 -1.00 -37.69 -34.41
C GLN A 160 -0.71 -36.27 -33.88
N SER A 161 -0.85 -36.03 -32.57
CA SER A 161 -0.58 -34.75 -31.91
C SER A 161 0.83 -34.66 -31.28
N ARG A 162 1.75 -35.53 -31.69
CA ARG A 162 3.12 -35.64 -31.17
C ARG A 162 4.11 -35.36 -32.27
N ASN A 163 5.14 -34.59 -31.96
CA ASN A 163 6.20 -34.26 -32.89
C ASN A 163 7.57 -34.43 -32.21
N LEU A 164 8.49 -35.10 -32.87
CA LEU A 164 9.82 -35.42 -32.38
C LEU A 164 10.88 -34.95 -33.38
N LYS A 165 11.74 -34.05 -32.93
CA LYS A 165 12.88 -33.54 -33.70
C LYS A 165 14.19 -34.03 -33.10
N ALA A 166 15.07 -34.62 -33.91
CA ALA A 166 16.37 -35.09 -33.46
C ALA A 166 17.35 -35.29 -34.64
N ASP A 167 18.65 -35.27 -34.35
CA ASP A 167 19.70 -35.54 -35.34
C ASP A 167 19.75 -37.00 -35.77
N TYR A 168 19.38 -37.91 -34.88
CA TYR A 168 19.26 -39.32 -35.21
C TYR A 168 17.97 -39.90 -34.62
N MET A 169 17.22 -40.62 -35.44
CA MET A 169 16.09 -41.42 -35.01
C MET A 169 16.15 -42.83 -35.59
N GLN A 170 15.80 -43.81 -34.76
CA GLN A 170 15.59 -45.19 -35.13
C GLN A 170 14.17 -45.58 -34.76
N ILE A 171 13.40 -46.03 -35.75
CA ILE A 171 12.04 -46.51 -35.56
C ILE A 171 12.04 -48.02 -35.83
N ASP A 172 11.81 -48.80 -34.77
CA ASP A 172 11.58 -50.24 -34.88
C ASP A 172 10.10 -50.50 -35.10
N MET A 173 9.77 -51.02 -36.28
CA MET A 173 8.40 -51.35 -36.62
C MET A 173 7.95 -52.63 -35.90
N ASN A 174 8.76 -53.65 -35.66
CA ASN A 174 8.25 -54.83 -34.92
C ASN A 174 7.85 -54.51 -33.48
N THR A 175 8.64 -53.70 -32.78
CA THR A 175 8.41 -53.37 -31.36
C THR A 175 7.71 -52.02 -31.14
N LYS A 176 7.49 -51.25 -32.21
CA LYS A 176 6.92 -49.90 -32.21
C LYS A 176 7.66 -48.94 -31.28
N LEU A 177 8.99 -49.06 -31.25
CA LEU A 177 9.89 -48.22 -30.46
C LEU A 177 10.53 -47.16 -31.35
N VAL A 178 10.40 -45.91 -30.94
CA VAL A 178 11.11 -44.76 -31.51
C VAL A 178 12.24 -44.38 -30.56
N TYR A 179 13.48 -44.57 -31.00
CA TYR A 179 14.68 -44.17 -30.28
C TYR A 179 15.30 -42.94 -30.95
N ALA A 180 15.62 -41.90 -30.19
CA ALA A 180 16.24 -40.70 -30.73
C ALA A 180 17.32 -40.14 -29.80
N TYR A 181 18.37 -39.57 -30.38
CA TYR A 181 19.45 -38.91 -29.66
C TYR A 181 20.08 -37.77 -30.48
N GLY A 182 20.82 -36.91 -29.77
CA GLY A 182 21.55 -35.76 -30.30
C GLY A 182 22.96 -36.08 -30.75
N LYS A 183 23.43 -35.51 -31.87
CA LYS A 183 24.82 -35.65 -32.31
C LYS A 183 25.66 -34.49 -31.74
N PRO A 184 26.89 -34.73 -31.26
CA PRO A 184 27.83 -33.65 -30.97
C PRO A 184 28.25 -32.97 -32.29
N ASP A 185 27.98 -31.68 -32.38
CA ASP A 185 28.44 -30.79 -33.46
C ASP A 185 29.33 -29.68 -32.87
N SER A 186 30.18 -29.09 -33.69
CA SER A 186 31.03 -27.96 -33.27
C SER A 186 30.69 -26.74 -34.11
N VAL A 187 30.04 -25.76 -33.48
CA VAL A 187 29.83 -24.43 -34.06
C VAL A 187 30.75 -23.48 -33.30
N ASP A 188 31.60 -22.73 -34.01
CA ASP A 188 32.55 -21.75 -33.45
C ASP A 188 33.55 -22.31 -32.39
N GLY A 189 34.00 -23.56 -32.54
CA GLY A 189 35.04 -24.14 -31.68
C GLY A 189 34.57 -24.57 -30.28
N VAL A 190 33.25 -24.55 -30.03
CA VAL A 190 32.61 -25.10 -28.83
C VAL A 190 31.84 -26.36 -29.23
N TRP A 191 32.07 -27.48 -28.54
CA TRP A 191 31.32 -28.72 -28.75
C TRP A 191 29.90 -28.57 -28.18
N THR A 192 28.89 -28.53 -29.04
CA THR A 192 27.47 -28.48 -28.66
C THR A 192 26.76 -29.73 -29.14
N VAL A 193 26.11 -30.47 -28.22
CA VAL A 193 25.24 -31.60 -28.57
C VAL A 193 23.83 -31.07 -28.79
N THR A 194 23.27 -31.25 -29.99
CA THR A 194 21.87 -30.88 -30.27
C THR A 194 20.95 -31.76 -29.44
N LYS A 195 20.08 -31.20 -28.60
CA LYS A 195 19.15 -32.01 -27.77
C LYS A 195 17.86 -32.31 -28.55
N PRO A 196 17.44 -33.58 -28.68
CA PRO A 196 16.11 -33.93 -29.18
C PRO A 196 14.98 -33.10 -28.54
N GLU A 197 14.04 -32.64 -29.36
CA GLU A 197 12.85 -31.90 -28.95
C GLU A 197 11.61 -32.77 -29.17
N PHE A 198 10.89 -33.11 -28.10
CA PHE A 198 9.62 -33.82 -28.16
C PHE A 198 8.49 -32.89 -27.75
N THR A 199 7.50 -32.73 -28.60
CA THR A 199 6.31 -31.92 -28.35
C THR A 199 5.07 -32.79 -28.35
N GLU A 200 4.22 -32.61 -27.34
CA GLU A 200 2.93 -33.31 -27.22
C GLU A 200 1.87 -32.32 -26.70
N GLY A 201 0.93 -31.95 -27.57
CA GLY A 201 -0.04 -30.90 -27.27
C GLY A 201 0.63 -29.53 -27.08
N SER A 202 0.54 -28.96 -25.87
CA SER A 202 1.14 -27.66 -25.52
C SER A 202 2.46 -27.76 -24.76
N ALA A 203 2.97 -28.97 -24.52
CA ALA A 203 4.19 -29.19 -23.75
C ALA A 203 5.36 -29.57 -24.68
N ALA A 204 6.48 -28.86 -24.55
CA ALA A 204 7.74 -29.15 -25.24
C ALA A 204 8.78 -29.64 -24.23
N TYR A 205 9.53 -30.68 -24.61
CA TYR A 205 10.55 -31.32 -23.79
C TYR A 205 11.85 -31.37 -24.58
N GLN A 206 12.96 -30.97 -23.95
CA GLN A 206 14.30 -31.16 -24.48
C GLN A 206 15.02 -32.23 -23.66
N MET A 207 15.67 -33.18 -24.35
CA MET A 207 16.34 -34.30 -23.69
C MET A 207 17.55 -34.81 -24.45
N ASP A 208 18.45 -35.53 -23.80
CA ASP A 208 19.64 -36.11 -24.45
C ASP A 208 19.29 -37.35 -25.29
N THR A 209 18.44 -38.23 -24.74
CA THR A 209 17.92 -39.41 -25.45
C THR A 209 16.48 -39.69 -25.07
N ILE A 210 15.68 -40.14 -26.03
CA ILE A 210 14.31 -40.59 -25.82
C ILE A 210 14.08 -41.95 -26.47
N THR A 211 13.42 -42.84 -25.74
CA THR A 211 12.86 -44.10 -26.25
C THR A 211 11.37 -44.10 -25.99
N TYR A 212 10.57 -43.97 -27.04
CA TYR A 212 9.12 -43.89 -26.96
C TYR A 212 8.46 -45.13 -27.56
N ASN A 213 7.50 -45.74 -26.86
CA ASN A 213 6.73 -46.87 -27.39
C ASN A 213 5.34 -46.38 -27.85
N LEU A 214 5.03 -46.54 -29.14
CA LEU A 214 3.80 -46.00 -29.73
C LEU A 214 2.53 -46.68 -29.21
N ASP A 215 2.58 -47.98 -28.87
CA ASP A 215 1.41 -48.73 -28.36
C ASP A 215 1.11 -48.44 -26.90
N SER A 216 2.13 -48.57 -26.04
CA SER A 216 1.96 -48.41 -24.60
C SER A 216 2.01 -46.96 -24.15
N GLN A 217 2.36 -46.02 -25.03
CA GLN A 217 2.54 -44.59 -24.75
C GLN A 217 3.55 -44.29 -23.63
N LYS A 218 4.41 -45.26 -23.31
CA LYS A 218 5.48 -45.14 -22.31
C LYS A 218 6.72 -44.58 -22.97
N ALA A 219 7.39 -43.65 -22.27
CA ALA A 219 8.66 -43.10 -22.70
C ALA A 219 9.74 -43.34 -21.64
N LYS A 220 10.95 -43.67 -22.07
CA LYS A 220 12.16 -43.61 -21.26
C LYS A 220 13.04 -42.50 -21.80
N ILE A 221 13.28 -41.50 -20.99
CA ILE A 221 14.00 -40.28 -21.34
C ILE A 221 15.25 -40.22 -20.46
N LYS A 222 16.40 -39.82 -21.02
CA LYS A 222 17.60 -39.50 -20.24
C LYS A 222 17.93 -38.02 -20.41
N GLY A 223 18.32 -37.38 -19.31
CA GLY A 223 18.75 -35.98 -19.29
C GLY A 223 17.66 -35.03 -19.78
N VAL A 224 16.53 -34.94 -19.06
CA VAL A 224 15.43 -34.02 -19.38
C VAL A 224 15.40 -32.85 -18.41
N ALA A 225 15.27 -31.63 -18.93
CA ALA A 225 14.98 -30.45 -18.11
C ALA A 225 13.54 -30.01 -18.40
N THR A 226 12.72 -29.92 -17.35
CA THR A 226 11.32 -29.48 -17.47
C THR A 226 11.03 -28.38 -16.47
N GLN A 227 10.44 -27.29 -16.93
CA GLN A 227 9.97 -26.23 -16.05
C GLN A 227 8.60 -26.61 -15.48
N GLN A 228 8.45 -26.51 -14.16
CA GLN A 228 7.21 -26.80 -13.43
C GLN A 228 7.02 -25.73 -12.34
N GLY A 229 6.01 -24.87 -12.51
CA GLY A 229 5.81 -23.71 -11.63
C GLY A 229 6.98 -22.73 -11.71
N ASP A 230 7.48 -22.28 -10.55
CA ASP A 230 8.63 -21.37 -10.43
C ASP A 230 10.00 -22.09 -10.49
N GLY A 231 10.02 -23.43 -10.72
CA GLY A 231 11.23 -24.25 -10.65
C GLY A 231 11.48 -25.13 -11.87
N TRP A 232 12.72 -25.57 -12.01
CA TRP A 232 13.22 -26.53 -12.98
C TRP A 232 13.41 -27.89 -12.32
N LEU A 233 12.85 -28.91 -12.95
CA LEU A 233 13.07 -30.30 -12.63
C LEU A 233 13.94 -30.93 -13.72
N VAL A 234 15.15 -31.30 -13.34
CA VAL A 234 16.14 -31.94 -14.21
C VAL A 234 16.23 -33.42 -13.81
N GLY A 235 15.83 -34.31 -14.70
CA GLY A 235 15.82 -35.75 -14.44
C GLY A 235 16.95 -36.48 -15.15
N GLY A 236 17.77 -37.23 -14.40
CA GLY A 236 18.80 -38.11 -14.97
C GLY A 236 18.20 -39.24 -15.81
N SER A 237 17.30 -40.03 -15.23
CA SER A 237 16.45 -40.96 -15.99
C SER A 237 14.99 -40.77 -15.64
N VAL A 238 14.16 -40.53 -16.67
CA VAL A 238 12.74 -40.26 -16.51
C VAL A 238 11.93 -41.30 -17.27
N LYS A 239 10.95 -41.88 -16.59
CA LYS A 239 9.97 -42.80 -17.16
C LYS A 239 8.60 -42.14 -17.16
N LYS A 240 8.11 -41.83 -18.36
CA LYS A 240 6.74 -41.36 -18.59
C LYS A 240 5.78 -42.54 -18.65
N MET A 241 4.67 -42.41 -17.94
CA MET A 241 3.58 -43.38 -17.90
C MET A 241 2.41 -42.92 -18.79
N PRO A 242 1.47 -43.82 -19.16
CA PRO A 242 0.34 -43.50 -20.04
C PRO A 242 -0.61 -42.44 -19.46
N ASP A 243 -0.69 -42.36 -18.12
CA ASP A 243 -1.49 -41.36 -17.38
C ASP A 243 -0.78 -39.99 -17.25
N ASN A 244 0.28 -39.78 -18.04
CA ASN A 244 1.13 -38.59 -18.02
C ASN A 244 1.87 -38.38 -16.68
N THR A 245 2.01 -39.42 -15.85
CA THR A 245 2.87 -39.36 -14.66
C THR A 245 4.33 -39.61 -15.00
N PHE A 246 5.23 -38.88 -14.35
CA PHE A 246 6.66 -38.99 -14.56
C PHE A 246 7.33 -39.57 -13.32
N ASN A 247 8.03 -40.69 -13.49
CA ASN A 247 8.90 -41.24 -12.46
C ASN A 247 10.34 -40.88 -12.81
N ILE A 248 11.02 -40.18 -11.92
CA ILE A 248 12.38 -39.69 -12.11
C ILE A 248 13.29 -40.43 -11.15
N GLU A 249 14.40 -40.93 -11.66
CA GLU A 249 15.51 -41.50 -10.91
C GLU A 249 16.71 -40.54 -11.03
N HIS A 250 17.34 -40.21 -9.89
CA HIS A 250 18.38 -39.18 -9.78
C HIS A 250 17.91 -37.83 -10.36
N GLY A 251 16.86 -37.27 -9.77
CA GLY A 251 16.34 -35.97 -10.15
C GLY A 251 17.02 -34.84 -9.38
N LYS A 252 17.14 -33.67 -10.01
CA LYS A 252 17.52 -32.40 -9.38
C LYS A 252 16.33 -31.45 -9.50
N TYR A 253 15.95 -30.81 -8.40
CA TYR A 253 14.98 -29.73 -8.42
C TYR A 253 15.65 -28.42 -8.02
N THR A 254 15.56 -27.39 -8.85
CA THR A 254 16.18 -26.08 -8.61
C THR A 254 15.23 -24.96 -9.06
N THR A 255 15.30 -23.80 -8.44
CA THR A 255 14.64 -22.58 -8.95
C THR A 255 15.65 -21.65 -9.63
N CYS A 256 16.85 -22.16 -9.91
CA CYS A 256 17.87 -21.49 -10.68
C CYS A 256 17.54 -21.58 -12.18
N GLU A 257 17.67 -20.46 -12.90
CA GLU A 257 17.50 -20.44 -14.36
C GLU A 257 18.62 -21.20 -15.08
N GLU A 258 19.83 -21.26 -14.51
CA GLU A 258 20.91 -22.14 -14.99
C GLU A 258 20.62 -23.59 -14.59
N THR A 259 20.17 -24.39 -15.55
CA THR A 259 19.81 -25.81 -15.35
C THR A 259 21.00 -26.76 -15.41
N ASP A 260 22.08 -26.40 -16.11
CA ASP A 260 23.25 -27.26 -16.30
C ASP A 260 24.13 -27.28 -15.04
N HIS A 261 24.39 -26.11 -14.47
CA HIS A 261 25.11 -25.92 -13.20
C HIS A 261 24.33 -24.98 -12.26
N PRO A 262 23.23 -25.46 -11.64
CA PRO A 262 22.46 -24.63 -10.72
C PRO A 262 23.24 -24.36 -9.43
N HIS A 263 23.26 -23.10 -8.96
CA HIS A 263 23.86 -22.70 -7.68
C HIS A 263 23.38 -23.52 -6.48
N PHE A 264 22.15 -24.04 -6.55
CA PHE A 264 21.63 -25.01 -5.59
C PHE A 264 20.59 -25.91 -6.23
N TYR A 265 20.48 -27.14 -5.75
CA TYR A 265 19.43 -28.06 -6.15
C TYR A 265 19.12 -29.06 -5.03
N LEU A 266 17.88 -29.51 -4.97
CA LEU A 266 17.48 -30.64 -4.17
C LEU A 266 17.75 -31.91 -5.00
N ALA A 267 18.74 -32.70 -4.59
CA ALA A 267 19.05 -33.99 -5.19
C ALA A 267 18.06 -35.03 -4.66
N MET A 268 17.20 -35.51 -5.54
CA MET A 268 16.16 -36.50 -5.25
C MET A 268 16.58 -37.87 -5.80
N THR A 269 16.70 -38.87 -4.93
CA THR A 269 17.04 -40.24 -5.36
C THR A 269 15.97 -40.83 -6.29
N LYS A 270 14.69 -40.66 -5.93
CA LYS A 270 13.52 -41.05 -6.70
C LYS A 270 12.43 -39.99 -6.52
N ALA A 271 11.78 -39.59 -7.60
CA ALA A 271 10.63 -38.69 -7.53
C ALA A 271 9.50 -39.16 -8.46
N LYS A 272 8.26 -38.92 -8.04
CA LYS A 272 7.05 -39.14 -8.83
C LYS A 272 6.32 -37.81 -8.97
N VAL A 273 6.26 -37.30 -10.19
CA VAL A 273 5.57 -36.05 -10.53
C VAL A 273 4.24 -36.40 -11.17
N ILE A 274 3.16 -35.88 -10.57
CA ILE A 274 1.80 -35.93 -11.11
C ILE A 274 1.47 -34.49 -11.53
N PRO A 275 1.50 -34.18 -12.84
CA PRO A 275 1.26 -32.83 -13.35
C PRO A 275 -0.05 -32.23 -12.80
N GLY A 276 0.01 -30.96 -12.37
CA GLY A 276 -1.15 -30.23 -11.84
C GLY A 276 -1.73 -30.75 -10.52
N LYS A 277 -1.00 -31.63 -9.80
CA LYS A 277 -1.42 -32.13 -8.48
C LYS A 277 -0.30 -32.06 -7.45
N LYS A 278 0.77 -32.86 -7.60
CA LYS A 278 1.79 -33.06 -6.57
C LYS A 278 3.08 -33.68 -7.10
N VAL A 279 4.18 -33.40 -6.42
CA VAL A 279 5.45 -34.14 -6.50
C VAL A 279 5.65 -34.90 -5.19
N VAL A 280 5.95 -36.19 -5.29
CA VAL A 280 6.38 -37.01 -4.17
C VAL A 280 7.83 -37.42 -4.41
N THR A 281 8.73 -37.11 -3.50
CA THR A 281 10.13 -37.54 -3.57
C THR A 281 10.42 -38.53 -2.46
N GLY A 282 11.23 -39.55 -2.76
CA GLY A 282 11.93 -40.32 -1.74
C GLY A 282 13.04 -39.49 -1.09
N PRO A 283 14.05 -40.14 -0.50
CA PRO A 283 15.15 -39.44 0.16
C PRO A 283 15.76 -38.39 -0.75
N ALA A 284 15.74 -37.15 -0.28
CA ALA A 284 16.25 -35.99 -1.00
C ALA A 284 17.14 -35.15 -0.10
N TYR A 285 18.23 -34.60 -0.63
CA TYR A 285 19.15 -33.76 0.13
C TYR A 285 19.51 -32.51 -0.66
N LEU A 286 19.79 -31.42 0.05
CA LEU A 286 20.19 -30.17 -0.55
C LEU A 286 21.65 -30.26 -1.01
N VAL A 287 21.91 -29.81 -2.24
CA VAL A 287 23.25 -29.58 -2.78
C VAL A 287 23.37 -28.09 -3.08
N MET A 288 24.42 -27.45 -2.59
CA MET A 288 24.70 -26.04 -2.80
C MET A 288 26.11 -25.90 -3.36
N GLU A 289 26.27 -25.23 -4.50
CA GLU A 289 27.56 -25.11 -5.22
C GLU A 289 28.25 -26.48 -5.39
N ASP A 290 27.47 -27.50 -5.77
CA ASP A 290 27.89 -28.91 -5.87
C ASP A 290 28.44 -29.57 -4.59
N VAL A 291 28.30 -28.91 -3.43
CA VAL A 291 28.58 -29.49 -2.11
C VAL A 291 27.31 -30.11 -1.52
N PRO A 292 27.25 -31.44 -1.33
CA PRO A 292 26.08 -32.08 -0.77
C PRO A 292 25.99 -31.88 0.75
N ILE A 293 24.84 -31.40 1.21
CA ILE A 293 24.55 -31.12 2.62
C ILE A 293 23.63 -32.21 3.16
N TYR A 294 24.20 -33.36 3.50
CA TYR A 294 23.44 -34.56 3.89
C TYR A 294 22.63 -34.41 5.19
N PHE A 295 23.01 -33.51 6.11
CA PHE A 295 22.29 -33.30 7.38
C PHE A 295 20.92 -32.62 7.20
N LEU A 296 20.69 -31.96 6.06
CA LEU A 296 19.43 -31.34 5.65
C LEU A 296 18.64 -32.27 4.70
N GLY A 297 18.75 -33.59 4.90
CA GLY A 297 18.05 -34.59 4.11
C GLY A 297 16.58 -34.75 4.52
N ILE A 298 15.68 -34.73 3.54
CA ILE A 298 14.26 -35.05 3.68
C ILE A 298 14.09 -36.55 3.38
N PRO A 299 13.63 -37.39 4.33
CA PRO A 299 13.47 -38.83 4.09
C PRO A 299 12.38 -39.14 3.06
N GLU A 300 11.30 -38.36 3.06
CA GLU A 300 10.25 -38.38 2.04
C GLU A 300 9.65 -36.96 1.96
N GLY A 301 9.59 -36.40 0.75
CA GLY A 301 9.14 -35.03 0.51
C GLY A 301 7.83 -34.99 -0.27
N PHE A 302 6.91 -34.13 0.17
CA PHE A 302 5.63 -33.89 -0.51
C PHE A 302 5.52 -32.42 -0.89
N PHE A 303 5.52 -32.13 -2.20
CA PHE A 303 5.41 -30.77 -2.72
C PHE A 303 4.14 -30.62 -3.57
N PRO A 304 3.13 -29.85 -3.12
CA PRO A 304 1.97 -29.54 -3.95
C PRO A 304 2.35 -28.57 -5.07
N ILE A 305 1.87 -28.81 -6.30
CA ILE A 305 2.17 -27.97 -7.49
C ILE A 305 1.07 -26.89 -7.71
N ASN A 306 -0.01 -26.91 -6.92
CA ASN A 306 -1.19 -26.07 -7.18
C ASN A 306 -1.01 -24.65 -6.61
N MET A 307 -1.24 -23.64 -7.46
CA MET A 307 -1.04 -22.20 -7.19
C MET A 307 -2.11 -21.52 -6.30
N GLY A 308 -3.01 -22.29 -5.68
CA GLY A 308 -4.11 -21.73 -4.87
C GLY A 308 -3.79 -21.66 -3.37
N PRO A 309 -4.36 -20.70 -2.60
CA PRO A 309 -4.19 -20.66 -1.16
C PRO A 309 -4.76 -21.95 -0.56
N LYS A 310 -3.95 -22.67 0.24
CA LYS A 310 -4.38 -23.84 0.98
C LYS A 310 -4.07 -23.70 2.46
N SER A 311 -4.91 -24.33 3.27
CA SER A 311 -4.66 -24.46 4.69
C SER A 311 -3.43 -25.35 4.94
N GLY A 312 -2.58 -24.98 5.89
CA GLY A 312 -1.31 -25.68 6.12
C GLY A 312 -0.64 -25.28 7.42
N LEU A 313 0.31 -26.10 7.86
CA LEU A 313 1.15 -25.80 9.01
C LEU A 313 2.14 -24.67 8.65
N LEU A 314 2.25 -23.68 9.52
CA LEU A 314 3.25 -22.63 9.44
C LEU A 314 4.50 -23.07 10.20
N MET A 315 5.64 -23.06 9.52
CA MET A 315 6.91 -23.48 10.12
C MET A 315 7.38 -22.45 11.15
N PRO A 316 7.88 -22.90 12.31
CA PRO A 316 8.39 -22.00 13.32
C PRO A 316 9.74 -21.39 12.94
N THR A 317 10.06 -20.25 13.54
CA THR A 317 11.40 -19.69 13.56
C THR A 317 12.03 -19.93 14.93
N TYR A 318 13.22 -20.51 14.93
CA TYR A 318 14.02 -20.70 16.13
C TYR A 318 15.07 -19.58 16.26
N GLY A 319 15.46 -19.27 17.48
CA GLY A 319 16.49 -18.29 17.76
C GLY A 319 16.76 -18.15 19.24
N GLU A 320 17.52 -17.12 19.61
CA GLU A 320 17.91 -16.84 20.99
C GLU A 320 17.76 -15.34 21.27
N GLU A 321 17.29 -15.01 22.46
CA GLU A 321 17.22 -13.65 23.00
C GLU A 321 17.81 -13.69 24.42
N TYR A 322 18.79 -12.84 24.73
CA TYR A 322 19.51 -12.88 26.00
C TYR A 322 18.57 -12.77 27.21
N SER A 323 17.57 -11.89 27.11
CA SER A 323 16.61 -11.64 28.20
C SER A 323 15.49 -12.68 28.34
N LYS A 324 15.24 -13.51 27.30
CA LYS A 324 14.11 -14.46 27.26
C LYS A 324 14.54 -15.91 26.99
N GLY A 325 15.81 -16.15 26.68
CA GLY A 325 16.40 -17.44 26.33
C GLY A 325 16.15 -17.85 24.87
N PHE A 326 16.33 -19.15 24.61
CA PHE A 326 16.00 -19.75 23.32
C PHE A 326 14.50 -19.67 23.06
N PHE A 327 14.11 -19.44 21.81
CA PHE A 327 12.72 -19.35 21.43
C PHE A 327 12.39 -20.21 20.22
N LEU A 328 11.15 -20.67 20.18
CA LEU A 328 10.50 -21.23 19.01
C LEU A 328 9.23 -20.41 18.76
N ARG A 329 9.24 -19.57 17.73
CA ARG A 329 8.19 -18.59 17.41
C ARG A 329 7.50 -18.92 16.11
N ASP A 330 6.35 -18.29 15.85
CA ASP A 330 5.59 -18.42 14.60
C ASP A 330 5.09 -19.85 14.26
N LEU A 331 5.14 -20.81 15.18
CA LEU A 331 4.53 -22.12 14.98
C LEU A 331 3.01 -21.93 14.90
N GLY A 332 2.39 -22.35 13.81
CA GLY A 332 0.98 -22.05 13.64
C GLY A 332 0.29 -22.88 12.58
N TYR A 333 -0.98 -22.58 12.36
CA TYR A 333 -1.76 -23.13 11.28
C TYR A 333 -2.42 -22.00 10.50
N TYR A 334 -2.27 -22.04 9.18
CA TYR A 334 -2.93 -21.15 8.24
C TYR A 334 -4.22 -21.81 7.77
N PHE A 335 -5.34 -21.12 7.95
CA PHE A 335 -6.67 -21.51 7.54
C PHE A 335 -7.11 -20.66 6.36
N THR A 336 -7.56 -21.32 5.29
CA THR A 336 -8.22 -20.67 4.16
C THR A 336 -9.72 -20.66 4.41
N LEU A 337 -10.30 -19.48 4.67
CA LEU A 337 -11.71 -19.29 4.97
C LEU A 337 -12.46 -18.91 3.68
N GLY A 338 -12.47 -19.84 2.72
CA GLY A 338 -13.01 -19.63 1.37
C GLY A 338 -12.11 -18.74 0.51
N GLU A 339 -12.68 -18.14 -0.54
CA GLU A 339 -11.93 -17.31 -1.51
C GLU A 339 -11.69 -15.86 -1.04
N TYR A 340 -12.40 -15.42 0.02
CA TYR A 340 -12.45 -14.02 0.43
C TYR A 340 -11.79 -13.72 1.76
N ALA A 341 -11.37 -14.74 2.51
CA ALA A 341 -10.74 -14.55 3.82
C ALA A 341 -9.73 -15.65 4.12
N ASP A 342 -8.70 -15.29 4.89
CA ASP A 342 -7.75 -16.22 5.49
C ASP A 342 -7.57 -15.95 6.99
N LEU A 343 -6.98 -16.89 7.70
CA LEU A 343 -6.66 -16.78 9.12
C LEU A 343 -5.38 -17.56 9.43
N ALA A 344 -4.33 -16.87 9.86
CA ALA A 344 -3.13 -17.46 10.43
C ALA A 344 -3.20 -17.39 11.96
N VAL A 345 -3.18 -18.53 12.64
CA VAL A 345 -3.04 -18.60 14.10
C VAL A 345 -1.64 -19.11 14.41
N ARG A 346 -0.87 -18.35 15.19
CA ARG A 346 0.52 -18.68 15.53
C ARG A 346 0.74 -18.58 17.03
N GLY A 347 1.67 -19.37 17.54
CA GLY A 347 2.15 -19.34 18.90
C GLY A 347 3.67 -19.40 18.95
N GLY A 348 4.23 -18.90 20.04
CA GLY A 348 5.65 -18.99 20.32
C GLY A 348 5.91 -19.13 21.81
N PHE A 349 6.98 -19.82 22.16
CA PHE A 349 7.43 -19.96 23.54
C PHE A 349 8.92 -19.71 23.64
N TYR A 350 9.34 -19.30 24.84
CA TYR A 350 10.70 -18.95 25.19
C TYR A 350 11.14 -19.79 26.39
N THR A 351 12.40 -20.20 26.45
CA THR A 351 12.91 -21.08 27.52
C THR A 351 12.86 -20.43 28.90
N LEU A 352 12.95 -19.10 29.02
CA LEU A 352 12.79 -18.37 30.29
C LEU A 352 11.31 -18.08 30.65
N GLY A 353 10.36 -18.81 30.05
CA GLY A 353 8.96 -18.84 30.48
C GLY A 353 8.08 -17.70 29.93
N SER A 354 8.59 -16.94 28.95
CA SER A 354 7.79 -16.03 28.11
C SER A 354 7.06 -16.81 27.02
N TRP A 355 5.92 -16.29 26.55
CA TRP A 355 5.18 -16.87 25.42
C TRP A 355 4.38 -15.81 24.67
N GLU A 356 4.07 -16.10 23.42
CA GLU A 356 3.29 -15.23 22.54
C GLU A 356 2.26 -16.02 21.75
N ALA A 357 1.17 -15.36 21.39
CA ALA A 357 0.14 -15.87 20.51
C ALA A 357 -0.30 -14.75 19.57
N SER A 358 -0.50 -15.08 18.30
CA SER A 358 -1.01 -14.14 17.32
C SER A 358 -2.08 -14.77 16.44
N ALA A 359 -3.04 -13.94 16.02
CA ALA A 359 -4.07 -14.29 15.08
C ALA A 359 -4.15 -13.18 14.03
N ALA A 360 -3.82 -13.51 12.78
CA ALA A 360 -3.84 -12.57 11.66
C ALA A 360 -4.82 -13.07 10.59
N SER A 361 -5.79 -12.25 10.23
CA SER A 361 -6.77 -12.54 9.19
C SER A 361 -6.77 -11.43 8.17
N ARG A 362 -6.79 -11.78 6.89
CA ARG A 362 -6.96 -10.86 5.77
C ARG A 362 -8.25 -11.22 5.07
N TYR A 363 -9.04 -10.22 4.72
CA TYR A 363 -10.28 -10.43 3.99
C TYR A 363 -10.40 -9.43 2.85
N ILE A 364 -10.72 -9.93 1.67
CA ILE A 364 -10.84 -9.14 0.45
C ILE A 364 -12.05 -9.65 -0.33
N LYS A 365 -13.01 -8.76 -0.55
CA LYS A 365 -14.10 -8.98 -1.49
C LYS A 365 -14.02 -7.92 -2.58
N ARG A 366 -13.61 -8.35 -3.77
CA ARG A 366 -13.39 -7.46 -4.93
C ARG A 366 -14.62 -6.56 -5.16
N TYR A 367 -14.37 -5.27 -5.40
CA TYR A 367 -15.38 -4.23 -5.60
C TYR A 367 -16.33 -3.99 -4.41
N LYS A 368 -16.02 -4.50 -3.21
CA LYS A 368 -16.81 -4.26 -2.00
C LYS A 368 -15.96 -3.70 -0.87
N TYR A 369 -15.01 -4.48 -0.37
CA TYR A 369 -14.17 -4.09 0.76
C TYR A 369 -12.90 -4.92 0.83
N SER A 370 -11.89 -4.37 1.47
CA SER A 370 -10.67 -5.07 1.86
C SER A 370 -10.25 -4.66 3.25
N GLY A 371 -9.59 -5.56 3.96
CA GLY A 371 -9.05 -5.25 5.27
C GLY A 371 -8.23 -6.38 5.87
N SER A 372 -7.62 -6.08 7.01
CA SER A 372 -6.86 -7.03 7.80
C SER A 372 -7.16 -6.84 9.28
N PHE A 373 -7.17 -7.94 10.01
CA PHE A 373 -7.32 -7.99 11.46
C PHE A 373 -6.13 -8.76 12.03
N ASN A 374 -5.39 -8.15 12.95
CA ASN A 374 -4.22 -8.74 13.58
C ASN A 374 -4.29 -8.53 15.09
N LEU A 375 -4.34 -9.64 15.82
CA LEU A 375 -4.32 -9.69 17.27
C LEU A 375 -2.99 -10.32 17.68
N GLN A 376 -2.23 -9.62 18.54
CA GLN A 376 -0.97 -10.10 19.09
C GLN A 376 -1.09 -10.05 20.61
N TYR A 377 -0.74 -11.14 21.28
CA TYR A 377 -0.69 -11.25 22.72
C TYR A 377 0.68 -11.81 23.11
N SER A 378 1.30 -11.21 24.12
CA SER A 378 2.58 -11.65 24.64
C SER A 378 2.57 -11.59 26.16
N ASN A 379 3.12 -12.62 26.78
CA ASN A 379 3.38 -12.67 28.20
C ASN A 379 4.88 -12.75 28.38
N ILE A 380 5.47 -11.65 28.82
CA ILE A 380 6.91 -11.48 28.93
C ILE A 380 7.30 -11.61 30.40
N LYS A 381 8.30 -12.46 30.64
CA LYS A 381 9.00 -12.62 31.90
C LYS A 381 10.49 -12.42 31.63
N THR A 382 11.11 -11.52 32.38
CA THR A 382 12.56 -11.28 32.38
C THR A 382 13.06 -11.25 33.84
N GLY A 383 14.28 -11.72 34.08
CA GLY A 383 14.89 -11.83 35.42
C GLY A 383 14.35 -12.99 36.28
N GLU A 384 14.94 -13.22 37.44
CA GLU A 384 14.47 -14.26 38.39
C GLU A 384 13.52 -13.69 39.45
N LYS A 385 12.55 -14.51 39.87
CA LYS A 385 11.54 -14.09 40.87
C LYS A 385 12.21 -13.78 42.21
N GLY A 386 12.34 -12.49 42.53
CA GLY A 386 12.96 -12.00 43.76
C GLY A 386 14.09 -11.00 43.50
N GLU A 387 14.59 -10.91 42.28
CA GLU A 387 15.59 -9.94 41.89
C GLU A 387 14.95 -8.57 41.52
N PRO A 388 15.69 -7.45 41.68
CA PRO A 388 15.18 -6.11 41.40
C PRO A 388 14.76 -5.87 39.93
N ASP A 389 15.29 -6.66 39.00
CA ASP A 389 15.07 -6.61 37.55
C ASP A 389 13.97 -7.57 37.06
N TYR A 390 13.30 -8.30 37.96
CA TYR A 390 12.17 -9.16 37.61
C TYR A 390 10.98 -8.37 37.07
N ILE A 391 10.63 -8.62 35.82
CA ILE A 391 9.47 -8.00 35.16
C ILE A 391 8.57 -9.08 34.59
N LYS A 392 7.29 -9.06 35.00
CA LYS A 392 6.23 -9.87 34.41
C LYS A 392 5.15 -8.96 33.82
N GLN A 393 4.98 -8.98 32.50
CA GLN A 393 3.99 -8.17 31.81
C GLN A 393 3.19 -8.96 30.80
N SER A 394 1.88 -8.75 30.81
CA SER A 394 0.97 -9.24 29.79
C SER A 394 0.61 -8.08 28.86
N ASN A 395 1.08 -8.16 27.62
CA ASN A 395 0.88 -7.14 26.62
C ASN A 395 0.00 -7.67 25.49
N PHE A 396 -0.79 -6.79 24.90
CA PHE A 396 -1.56 -7.14 23.71
C PHE A 396 -1.63 -5.95 22.75
N ARG A 397 -1.79 -6.26 21.48
CA ARG A 397 -2.01 -5.30 20.39
C ARG A 397 -3.11 -5.80 19.48
N ILE A 398 -4.04 -4.92 19.16
CA ILE A 398 -5.13 -5.13 18.22
C ILE A 398 -4.94 -4.14 17.08
N GLN A 399 -4.78 -4.66 15.88
CA GLN A 399 -4.70 -3.90 14.65
C GLN A 399 -5.84 -4.33 13.75
N TRP A 400 -6.69 -3.39 13.36
CA TRP A 400 -7.77 -3.64 12.40
C TRP A 400 -7.78 -2.54 11.37
N THR A 401 -7.56 -2.93 10.13
CA THR A 401 -7.71 -2.06 8.96
C THR A 401 -8.89 -2.51 8.15
N HIS A 402 -9.71 -1.56 7.71
CA HIS A 402 -10.83 -1.79 6.82
C HIS A 402 -10.96 -0.62 5.86
N SER A 403 -11.13 -0.93 4.58
CA SER A 403 -11.38 0.04 3.53
C SER A 403 -12.52 -0.47 2.65
N GLN A 404 -13.61 0.30 2.59
CA GLN A 404 -14.69 0.07 1.65
C GLN A 404 -14.35 0.69 0.29
N ASP A 405 -14.61 -0.03 -0.79
CA ASP A 405 -14.50 0.53 -2.15
C ASP A 405 -15.59 1.59 -2.34
N ALA A 406 -15.21 2.81 -2.71
CA ALA A 406 -16.15 3.90 -2.95
C ALA A 406 -17.15 3.59 -4.08
N LYS A 407 -16.83 2.66 -4.98
CA LYS A 407 -17.74 2.17 -6.02
C LYS A 407 -18.83 1.23 -5.50
N ALA A 408 -18.60 0.57 -4.36
CA ALA A 408 -19.55 -0.38 -3.78
C ALA A 408 -20.83 0.32 -3.31
N ASN A 409 -20.69 1.51 -2.73
CA ASN A 409 -21.79 2.37 -2.32
C ASN A 409 -21.43 3.84 -2.62
N PRO A 410 -21.75 4.36 -3.82
CA PRO A 410 -21.46 5.73 -4.18
C PRO A 410 -21.98 6.73 -3.14
N GLY A 411 -21.10 7.64 -2.72
CA GLY A 411 -21.42 8.64 -1.69
C GLY A 411 -21.50 8.07 -0.28
N SER A 412 -21.07 6.84 -0.01
CA SER A 412 -20.89 6.30 1.34
C SER A 412 -19.54 5.62 1.45
N THR A 413 -18.76 5.96 2.48
CA THR A 413 -17.50 5.28 2.74
C THR A 413 -17.41 4.94 4.22
N PHE A 414 -16.94 3.73 4.48
CA PHE A 414 -16.59 3.26 5.81
C PHE A 414 -15.10 2.89 5.80
N SER A 415 -14.35 3.43 6.75
CA SER A 415 -12.95 3.11 6.96
C SER A 415 -12.65 2.92 8.43
N ALA A 416 -11.81 1.93 8.73
CA ALA A 416 -11.32 1.70 10.08
C ALA A 416 -9.81 1.54 10.04
N SER A 417 -9.14 2.18 10.98
CA SER A 417 -7.70 2.07 11.24
C SER A 417 -7.52 2.05 12.75
N VAL A 418 -7.80 0.90 13.36
CA VAL A 418 -7.63 0.65 14.78
C VAL A 418 -6.22 0.11 15.00
N ASN A 419 -5.45 0.75 15.87
CA ASN A 419 -4.17 0.27 16.36
C ASN A 419 -4.14 0.57 17.87
N PHE A 420 -4.61 -0.40 18.64
CA PHE A 420 -4.67 -0.32 20.09
C PHE A 420 -3.61 -1.25 20.67
N ALA A 421 -2.78 -0.76 21.59
CA ALA A 421 -1.72 -1.55 22.20
C ALA A 421 -1.63 -1.20 23.69
N THR A 422 -1.33 -2.17 24.55
CA THR A 422 -1.05 -1.85 25.97
C THR A 422 0.16 -0.94 26.07
N SER A 423 0.24 -0.11 27.13
CA SER A 423 1.36 0.82 27.31
C SER A 423 2.74 0.13 27.31
N GLY A 424 2.79 -1.15 27.73
CA GLY A 424 4.00 -1.98 27.74
C GLY A 424 4.31 -2.67 26.41
N TYR A 425 3.36 -2.77 25.47
CA TYR A 425 3.55 -3.53 24.23
C TYR A 425 4.71 -2.98 23.40
N ASN A 426 4.67 -1.68 23.08
CA ASN A 426 5.71 -1.03 22.28
C ASN A 426 7.08 -1.10 22.97
N ARG A 427 7.14 -1.12 24.30
CA ARG A 427 8.42 -1.16 25.02
C ARG A 427 9.01 -2.55 25.15
N TYR A 428 8.22 -3.61 25.31
CA TYR A 428 8.73 -4.94 25.67
C TYR A 428 8.43 -6.03 24.64
N SER A 429 7.40 -5.85 23.81
CA SER A 429 6.87 -6.88 22.89
C SER A 429 7.04 -6.55 21.40
N ALA A 430 7.39 -5.30 21.06
CA ALA A 430 7.55 -4.88 19.69
C ALA A 430 8.82 -5.46 19.07
N THR A 431 8.71 -5.98 17.85
CA THR A 431 9.85 -6.56 17.11
C THR A 431 10.53 -5.56 16.19
N ASN A 432 9.92 -4.39 15.97
CA ASN A 432 10.36 -3.37 15.03
C ASN A 432 10.68 -2.07 15.77
N ILE A 433 11.73 -1.38 15.33
CA ILE A 433 12.21 -0.16 15.98
C ILE A 433 11.18 0.98 15.93
N ASP A 434 10.44 1.11 14.83
CA ASP A 434 9.44 2.16 14.67
C ASP A 434 8.29 2.04 15.68
N ASP A 435 7.89 0.80 15.99
CA ASP A 435 6.88 0.53 17.00
C ASP A 435 7.39 0.85 18.41
N ILE A 436 8.68 0.62 18.70
CA ILE A 436 9.29 0.92 20.02
C ILE A 436 9.45 2.42 20.24
N LEU A 437 9.88 3.14 19.19
CA LEU A 437 10.00 4.59 19.23
C LEU A 437 8.63 5.29 19.23
N SER A 438 7.57 4.60 18.82
CA SER A 438 6.21 5.11 18.85
C SER A 438 5.67 5.20 20.28
N THR A 439 5.57 6.43 20.78
CA THR A 439 5.00 6.74 22.10
C THR A 439 3.50 6.99 22.06
N GLN A 440 2.94 7.21 20.86
CA GLN A 440 1.53 7.52 20.66
C GLN A 440 0.89 6.52 19.69
N THR A 441 -0.14 5.80 20.14
CA THR A 441 -0.97 4.95 19.28
C THR A 441 -2.28 5.64 18.99
N ASN A 442 -2.66 5.69 17.71
CA ASN A 442 -3.90 6.30 17.26
C ASN A 442 -4.79 5.24 16.62
N SER A 443 -6.05 5.22 17.03
CA SER A 443 -7.10 4.41 16.43
C SER A 443 -8.20 5.32 15.94
N SER A 444 -8.70 5.08 14.73
CA SER A 444 -9.84 5.81 14.20
C SER A 444 -10.79 4.92 13.42
N ILE A 445 -12.08 5.17 13.58
CA ILE A 445 -13.15 4.58 12.78
C ILE A 445 -13.93 5.75 12.19
N SER A 446 -14.08 5.76 10.88
CA SER A 446 -14.73 6.85 10.16
C SER A 446 -15.82 6.31 9.25
N TYR A 447 -16.96 6.97 9.29
CA TYR A 447 -18.05 6.78 8.35
C TYR A 447 -18.36 8.13 7.73
N SER A 448 -18.50 8.18 6.41
CA SER A 448 -18.91 9.39 5.72
C SER A 448 -19.99 9.10 4.69
N LYS A 449 -20.96 10.01 4.60
CA LYS A 449 -22.07 9.96 3.65
C LYS A 449 -22.21 11.32 2.98
N ASN A 450 -22.10 11.32 1.66
CA ASN A 450 -22.37 12.45 0.79
C ASN A 450 -23.60 12.11 -0.06
N TRP A 451 -24.62 12.94 0.03
CA TRP A 451 -25.85 12.74 -0.75
C TRP A 451 -25.69 13.41 -2.12
N ALA A 452 -25.47 12.59 -3.15
CA ALA A 452 -25.27 13.06 -4.52
C ALA A 452 -26.43 13.97 -4.99
N GLY A 453 -26.09 15.08 -5.64
CA GLY A 453 -27.05 16.08 -6.10
C GLY A 453 -27.55 17.05 -5.02
N THR A 454 -27.15 16.88 -3.76
CA THR A 454 -27.48 17.80 -2.67
C THR A 454 -26.21 18.41 -2.07
N PRO A 455 -26.29 19.57 -1.39
CA PRO A 455 -25.15 20.18 -0.71
C PRO A 455 -24.81 19.48 0.62
N PHE A 456 -25.47 18.38 0.98
CA PHE A 456 -25.35 17.77 2.30
C PHE A 456 -24.24 16.73 2.35
N SER A 457 -23.52 16.73 3.46
CA SER A 457 -22.54 15.71 3.82
C SER A 457 -22.54 15.47 5.32
N LEU A 458 -22.34 14.22 5.71
CA LEU A 458 -22.28 13.77 7.09
C LEU A 458 -20.99 12.96 7.25
N SER A 459 -20.22 13.26 8.28
CA SER A 459 -19.12 12.41 8.73
C SER A 459 -19.26 12.09 10.20
N ALA A 460 -19.07 10.84 10.55
CA ALA A 460 -18.98 10.36 11.92
C ALA A 460 -17.59 9.77 12.11
N ASN A 461 -16.89 10.20 13.14
CA ASN A 461 -15.56 9.76 13.47
C ASN A 461 -15.51 9.38 14.95
N MET A 462 -14.84 8.27 15.20
CA MET A 462 -14.49 7.76 16.51
C MET A 462 -12.98 7.70 16.56
N ALA A 463 -12.36 8.35 17.53
CA ALA A 463 -10.90 8.41 17.64
C ALA A 463 -10.46 8.11 19.07
N ILE A 464 -9.43 7.28 19.19
CA ILE A 464 -8.74 7.01 20.45
C ILE A 464 -7.27 7.30 20.23
N SER A 465 -6.69 8.09 21.11
CA SER A 465 -5.28 8.44 21.10
C SER A 465 -4.69 8.10 22.46
N GLN A 466 -3.75 7.17 22.48
CA GLN A 466 -3.13 6.67 23.70
C GLN A 466 -1.66 7.05 23.71
N ASN A 467 -1.20 7.52 24.87
CA ASN A 467 0.20 7.83 25.12
C ASN A 467 0.78 6.78 26.06
N SER A 468 1.74 6.00 25.55
CA SER A 468 2.36 4.89 26.28
C SER A 468 3.32 5.33 27.38
N GLN A 469 3.81 6.59 27.37
CA GLN A 469 4.74 7.09 28.40
C GLN A 469 4.03 7.40 29.73
N ASN A 470 2.87 8.06 29.68
CA ASN A 470 2.11 8.47 30.87
C ASN A 470 0.83 7.65 31.08
N LYS A 471 0.60 6.61 30.27
CA LYS A 471 -0.59 5.73 30.31
C LYS A 471 -1.92 6.48 30.18
N SER A 472 -1.90 7.66 29.56
CA SER A 472 -3.11 8.43 29.31
C SER A 472 -3.80 8.00 28.01
N ILE A 473 -5.12 7.94 28.04
CA ILE A 473 -5.97 7.62 26.90
C ILE A 473 -6.94 8.77 26.71
N SER A 474 -6.87 9.41 25.54
CA SER A 474 -7.84 10.39 25.08
C SER A 474 -8.81 9.72 24.12
N VAL A 475 -10.06 9.63 24.53
CA VAL A 475 -11.15 8.97 23.81
C VAL A 475 -12.09 10.04 23.29
N THR A 476 -12.39 10.02 21.99
CA THR A 476 -13.37 10.89 21.34
C THR A 476 -14.41 10.03 20.64
N LEU A 477 -15.58 9.87 21.28
CA LEU A 477 -16.63 8.92 20.89
C LEU A 477 -18.04 9.49 21.16
N PRO A 478 -18.84 9.83 20.13
CA PRO A 478 -18.47 10.10 18.74
C PRO A 478 -18.15 11.58 18.49
N THR A 479 -17.48 11.86 17.38
CA THR A 479 -17.53 13.16 16.71
C THR A 479 -18.39 13.04 15.47
N VAL A 480 -19.44 13.84 15.36
CA VAL A 480 -20.32 13.87 14.19
C VAL A 480 -20.25 15.26 13.59
N VAL A 481 -19.95 15.36 12.29
CA VAL A 481 -19.91 16.62 11.55
C VAL A 481 -20.91 16.53 10.41
N PHE A 482 -21.87 17.44 10.43
CA PHE A 482 -22.79 17.64 9.32
C PHE A 482 -22.43 18.96 8.62
N ASN A 483 -22.09 18.88 7.34
CA ASN A 483 -21.74 20.05 6.54
C ASN A 483 -22.75 20.24 5.41
N VAL A 484 -23.18 21.49 5.25
CA VAL A 484 -23.89 21.98 4.08
C VAL A 484 -22.89 22.80 3.26
N SER A 485 -22.61 22.32 2.05
CA SER A 485 -21.71 22.99 1.12
C SER A 485 -22.25 24.35 0.71
N ARG A 486 -21.36 25.19 0.16
CA ARG A 486 -21.68 26.58 -0.15
C ARG A 486 -22.89 26.70 -1.05
N LEU A 487 -23.94 27.34 -0.53
CA LEU A 487 -25.14 27.70 -1.25
C LEU A 487 -25.26 29.22 -1.37
N TYR A 488 -25.86 29.69 -2.45
CA TYR A 488 -26.13 31.10 -2.70
C TYR A 488 -27.63 31.32 -2.55
N PRO A 489 -28.12 31.64 -1.35
CA PRO A 489 -29.56 31.54 -1.04
C PRO A 489 -30.41 32.49 -1.89
N PHE A 490 -29.83 33.59 -2.37
CA PHE A 490 -30.52 34.58 -3.20
C PHE A 490 -30.24 34.44 -4.70
N LYS A 491 -29.45 33.44 -5.12
CA LYS A 491 -29.11 33.23 -6.53
C LYS A 491 -30.31 32.64 -7.27
N ARG A 492 -30.69 33.27 -8.38
CA ARG A 492 -31.81 32.80 -9.21
C ARG A 492 -31.43 31.49 -9.91
N LYS A 493 -32.42 30.58 -10.05
CA LYS A 493 -32.25 29.31 -10.76
C LYS A 493 -32.02 29.52 -12.26
N GLU A 494 -32.76 30.45 -12.86
CA GLU A 494 -32.62 30.84 -14.26
C GLU A 494 -31.91 32.19 -14.35
N ARG A 495 -30.81 32.22 -15.12
CA ARG A 495 -29.94 33.39 -15.23
C ARG A 495 -30.42 34.30 -16.36
N MET A 496 -31.07 35.41 -16.02
CA MET A 496 -31.31 36.53 -16.94
C MET A 496 -30.55 37.78 -16.47
N GLY A 497 -29.56 38.20 -17.25
CA GLY A 497 -28.75 39.40 -16.98
C GLY A 497 -27.51 39.20 -16.08
N LYS A 498 -26.92 40.32 -15.64
CA LYS A 498 -25.78 40.35 -14.71
C LYS A 498 -26.26 39.97 -13.29
N GLU A 499 -25.42 39.22 -12.57
CA GLU A 499 -25.69 38.86 -11.18
C GLU A 499 -25.76 40.11 -10.30
N ARG A 500 -26.81 40.21 -9.48
CA ARG A 500 -26.95 41.32 -8.51
C ARG A 500 -26.01 41.10 -7.32
N TRP A 501 -25.69 42.17 -6.59
CA TRP A 501 -24.74 42.10 -5.48
C TRP A 501 -25.15 41.07 -4.39
N TYR A 502 -26.44 40.98 -4.08
CA TYR A 502 -26.97 40.05 -3.08
C TYR A 502 -26.96 38.58 -3.54
N GLU A 503 -26.90 38.33 -4.86
CA GLU A 503 -26.80 36.98 -5.43
C GLU A 503 -25.41 36.38 -5.23
N LYS A 504 -24.42 37.20 -4.86
CA LYS A 504 -23.05 36.80 -4.51
C LYS A 504 -22.89 36.43 -3.03
N ILE A 505 -23.92 36.66 -2.21
CA ILE A 505 -23.92 36.24 -0.81
C ILE A 505 -23.93 34.72 -0.79
N SER A 506 -22.93 34.16 -0.14
CA SER A 506 -22.76 32.73 0.04
C SER A 506 -22.91 32.38 1.50
N MET A 507 -23.55 31.25 1.76
CA MET A 507 -23.80 30.72 3.09
C MET A 507 -23.33 29.27 3.12
N GLN A 508 -22.73 28.88 4.23
CA GLN A 508 -22.40 27.49 4.55
C GLN A 508 -22.91 27.20 5.96
N TYR A 509 -23.08 25.92 6.28
CA TYR A 509 -23.44 25.48 7.62
C TYR A 509 -22.58 24.29 8.00
N THR A 510 -22.02 24.30 9.21
CA THR A 510 -21.30 23.18 9.79
C THR A 510 -21.83 22.95 11.20
N GLY A 511 -22.44 21.80 11.44
CA GLY A 511 -22.80 21.33 12.77
C GLY A 511 -21.81 20.26 13.21
N LYS A 512 -21.13 20.48 14.33
CA LYS A 512 -20.16 19.55 14.91
C LYS A 512 -20.65 19.14 16.30
N MET A 513 -20.88 17.86 16.50
CA MET A 513 -21.10 17.26 17.81
C MET A 513 -19.81 16.55 18.22
N THR A 514 -19.38 16.70 19.47
CA THR A 514 -18.20 16.02 19.99
C THR A 514 -18.46 15.56 21.40
N ASN A 515 -18.06 14.32 21.67
CA ASN A 515 -17.97 13.79 23.02
C ASN A 515 -16.56 13.24 23.23
N SER A 516 -15.85 13.75 24.24
CA SER A 516 -14.47 13.36 24.52
C SER A 516 -14.15 13.27 26.00
N VAL A 517 -13.19 12.43 26.35
CA VAL A 517 -12.67 12.28 27.71
C VAL A 517 -11.19 11.91 27.66
N THR A 518 -10.41 12.46 28.57
CA THR A 518 -9.01 12.06 28.79
C THR A 518 -8.93 11.42 30.17
N THR A 519 -8.51 10.16 30.22
CA THR A 519 -8.40 9.38 31.46
C THR A 519 -7.15 8.49 31.41
N THR A 520 -6.88 7.75 32.48
CA THR A 520 -5.79 6.76 32.50
C THR A 520 -6.30 5.39 32.04
N GLU A 521 -5.41 4.54 31.52
CA GLU A 521 -5.76 3.18 31.06
C GLU A 521 -6.51 2.36 32.11
N SER A 522 -6.22 2.55 33.40
CA SER A 522 -6.89 1.87 34.52
C SER A 522 -8.30 2.37 34.82
N GLU A 523 -8.61 3.63 34.49
CA GLU A 523 -9.89 4.27 34.82
C GLU A 523 -10.86 4.31 33.62
N ILE A 524 -10.45 3.81 32.45
CA ILE A 524 -11.29 3.78 31.24
C ILE A 524 -12.56 2.95 31.49
N PHE A 525 -13.73 3.50 31.11
CA PHE A 525 -15.07 2.94 31.37
C PHE A 525 -15.51 2.88 32.85
N SER A 526 -14.81 3.53 33.78
CA SER A 526 -15.36 3.77 35.12
C SER A 526 -16.51 4.80 35.07
N GLN A 527 -17.40 4.77 36.06
CA GLN A 527 -18.48 5.76 36.20
C GLN A 527 -17.92 7.19 36.25
N LYS A 528 -16.81 7.38 36.98
CA LYS A 528 -16.04 8.63 37.02
C LYS A 528 -15.60 9.10 35.64
N THR A 529 -15.22 8.20 34.74
CA THR A 529 -14.86 8.55 33.35
C THR A 529 -16.07 8.99 32.54
N LEU A 530 -17.24 8.37 32.74
CA LEU A 530 -18.49 8.77 32.09
C LEU A 530 -18.95 10.16 32.56
N ASP A 531 -18.86 10.44 33.86
CA ASP A 531 -19.27 11.73 34.44
C ASP A 531 -18.34 12.90 34.03
N ASN A 532 -17.08 12.58 33.75
CA ASN A 532 -16.05 13.50 33.28
C ASN A 532 -16.02 13.66 31.75
N MET A 533 -16.93 13.02 31.01
CA MET A 533 -17.03 13.22 29.57
C MET A 533 -17.43 14.66 29.25
N LYS A 534 -16.68 15.26 28.34
CA LYS A 534 -16.94 16.59 27.80
C LYS A 534 -17.77 16.42 26.53
N ASN A 535 -19.02 16.83 26.58
CA ASN A 535 -19.92 16.83 25.43
C ASN A 535 -20.24 18.27 24.99
N GLY A 536 -20.73 18.40 23.76
CA GLY A 536 -21.22 19.66 23.22
C GLY A 536 -21.59 19.55 21.75
N ILE A 537 -22.36 20.52 21.26
CA ILE A 537 -22.64 20.73 19.83
C ILE A 537 -22.24 22.16 19.43
N GLU A 538 -21.49 22.35 18.37
CA GLU A 538 -21.09 23.64 17.79
C GLU A 538 -21.68 23.78 16.39
N HIS A 539 -22.41 24.86 16.17
CA HIS A 539 -22.98 25.26 14.90
C HIS A 539 -22.18 26.46 14.37
N SER A 540 -21.69 26.39 13.15
CA SER A 540 -20.98 27.48 12.48
C SER A 540 -21.68 27.84 11.18
N ILE A 541 -22.01 29.12 11.04
CA ILE A 541 -22.71 29.68 9.89
C ILE A 541 -21.89 30.85 9.34
N PRO A 542 -20.86 30.59 8.52
CA PRO A 542 -20.14 31.64 7.85
C PRO A 542 -20.94 32.12 6.63
N VAL A 543 -21.25 33.40 6.62
CA VAL A 543 -21.84 34.13 5.51
C VAL A 543 -20.78 35.06 4.92
N SER A 544 -20.56 35.01 3.63
CA SER A 544 -19.59 35.90 2.97
C SER A 544 -20.02 36.26 1.57
N ALA A 545 -19.59 37.43 1.11
CA ALA A 545 -19.70 37.86 -0.26
C ALA A 545 -18.33 38.36 -0.73
N SER A 546 -18.05 38.23 -2.03
CA SER A 546 -16.80 38.73 -2.62
C SER A 546 -17.13 39.61 -3.82
N PHE A 547 -16.56 40.80 -3.83
CA PHE A 547 -16.79 41.84 -4.83
C PHE A 547 -15.44 42.27 -5.41
N ASN A 548 -15.30 42.17 -6.73
CA ASN A 548 -14.15 42.75 -7.42
C ASN A 548 -14.47 44.22 -7.77
N LEU A 549 -13.79 45.15 -7.11
CA LEU A 549 -13.89 46.59 -7.32
C LEU A 549 -12.76 47.04 -8.26
N PHE A 550 -13.11 47.81 -9.29
CA PHE A 550 -12.17 48.31 -10.30
C PHE A 550 -11.32 47.22 -11.00
N ASN A 551 -11.72 45.95 -10.95
CA ASN A 551 -11.00 44.77 -11.44
C ASN A 551 -9.68 44.42 -10.72
N TYR A 552 -9.20 45.23 -9.78
CA TYR A 552 -7.90 45.05 -9.11
C TYR A 552 -8.00 44.85 -7.58
N ILE A 553 -9.12 45.24 -6.96
CA ILE A 553 -9.30 45.18 -5.51
C ILE A 553 -10.44 44.22 -5.22
N ASN A 554 -10.14 43.09 -4.58
CA ASN A 554 -11.16 42.17 -4.10
C ASN A 554 -11.56 42.55 -2.67
N ILE A 555 -12.82 42.95 -2.49
CA ILE A 555 -13.42 43.26 -1.19
C ILE A 555 -14.32 42.09 -0.78
N SER A 556 -14.06 41.51 0.38
CA SER A 556 -14.77 40.35 0.90
C SER A 556 -15.32 40.59 2.30
N PRO A 557 -16.54 41.14 2.44
CA PRO A 557 -17.24 41.14 3.72
C PRO A 557 -17.61 39.70 4.12
N SER A 558 -17.48 39.42 5.41
CA SER A 558 -17.88 38.17 6.02
C SER A 558 -18.50 38.40 7.40
N PHE A 559 -19.45 37.55 7.74
CA PHE A 559 -20.11 37.48 9.03
C PHE A 559 -20.14 36.02 9.43
N ASN A 560 -19.57 35.69 10.58
CA ASN A 560 -19.55 34.33 11.10
C ASN A 560 -20.36 34.27 12.39
N TYR A 561 -21.44 33.50 12.39
CA TYR A 561 -22.22 33.20 13.58
C TYR A 561 -21.85 31.80 14.09
N THR A 562 -21.46 31.69 15.36
CA THR A 562 -21.17 30.39 15.99
C THR A 562 -22.08 30.22 17.20
N GLU A 563 -22.81 29.12 17.26
CA GLU A 563 -23.66 28.76 18.40
C GLU A 563 -23.20 27.44 19.01
N LYS A 564 -23.16 27.36 20.33
CA LYS A 564 -22.67 26.23 21.10
C LYS A 564 -23.76 25.76 22.05
N TRP A 565 -24.10 24.49 21.98
CA TRP A 565 -25.02 23.85 22.90
C TRP A 565 -24.25 22.97 23.87
N TYR A 566 -24.51 23.18 25.16
CA TYR A 566 -23.96 22.43 26.26
C TYR A 566 -25.07 21.76 27.06
N PHE A 567 -24.72 20.64 27.66
CA PHE A 567 -25.66 19.82 28.44
C PHE A 567 -25.33 19.82 29.94
N LYS A 568 -24.25 20.52 30.32
CA LYS A 568 -23.71 20.56 31.68
C LYS A 568 -23.19 21.96 31.96
N LYS A 569 -23.49 22.51 33.13
CA LYS A 569 -22.80 23.67 33.69
C LYS A 569 -22.23 23.31 35.06
N GLN A 570 -21.11 23.92 35.40
CA GLN A 570 -20.41 23.72 36.66
C GLN A 570 -20.30 25.06 37.38
N GLU A 571 -21.05 25.23 38.45
CA GLU A 571 -20.96 26.40 39.30
C GLU A 571 -20.06 26.13 40.51
N TYR A 572 -19.57 27.19 41.13
CA TYR A 572 -18.72 27.14 42.30
C TYR A 572 -19.30 28.03 43.38
N GLN A 573 -19.26 27.57 44.63
CA GLN A 573 -19.73 28.32 45.78
C GLN A 573 -18.58 28.53 46.76
N TRP A 574 -18.49 29.73 47.33
CA TRP A 574 -17.56 30.00 48.42
C TRP A 574 -18.11 29.40 49.71
N ASN A 575 -17.31 28.57 50.39
CA ASN A 575 -17.66 28.02 51.68
C ASN A 575 -16.93 28.83 52.79
N PRO A 576 -17.67 29.65 53.57
CA PRO A 576 -17.07 30.51 54.59
C PRO A 576 -16.51 29.73 55.79
N THR A 577 -16.84 28.44 55.94
CA THR A 577 -16.36 27.59 57.04
C THR A 577 -15.02 26.93 56.72
N THR A 578 -14.80 26.53 55.46
CA THR A 578 -13.56 25.85 55.02
C THR A 578 -12.54 26.81 54.42
N ASN A 579 -12.90 28.09 54.23
CA ASN A 579 -12.10 29.08 53.49
C ASN A 579 -11.65 28.58 52.11
N GLN A 580 -12.46 27.73 51.49
CA GLN A 580 -12.20 27.15 50.18
C GLN A 580 -13.41 27.35 49.29
N THR A 581 -13.15 27.34 47.98
CA THR A 581 -14.24 27.30 47.02
C THR A 581 -14.62 25.87 46.74
N ASP A 582 -15.86 25.53 47.08
CA ASP A 582 -16.45 24.24 46.78
C ASP A 582 -17.02 24.22 45.35
N THR A 583 -16.90 23.07 44.71
CA THR A 583 -17.59 22.77 43.44
C THR A 583 -19.01 22.37 43.77
N LEU A 584 -20.00 23.09 43.23
CA LEU A 584 -21.40 22.64 43.33
C LEU A 584 -21.59 21.36 42.52
N ALA A 585 -22.64 20.59 42.79
CA ALA A 585 -22.98 19.49 41.92
C ALA A 585 -23.19 20.02 40.48
N SER A 586 -22.67 19.29 39.48
CA SER A 586 -22.86 19.68 38.09
C SER A 586 -24.34 19.72 37.74
N ASP A 587 -24.80 20.84 37.19
CA ASP A 587 -26.19 21.02 36.78
C ASP A 587 -26.33 20.62 35.31
N TYR A 588 -27.14 19.58 35.07
CA TYR A 588 -27.42 19.03 33.75
C TYR A 588 -28.68 19.66 33.17
N GLY A 589 -28.55 20.35 32.04
CA GLY A 589 -29.64 21.07 31.38
C GLY A 589 -29.21 21.55 30.00
N PHE A 590 -30.13 22.12 29.21
CA PHE A 590 -29.80 22.63 27.89
C PHE A 590 -29.37 24.11 27.96
N TYR A 591 -28.11 24.38 27.62
CA TYR A 591 -27.53 25.71 27.66
C TYR A 591 -26.99 26.09 26.28
N ARG A 592 -27.38 27.27 25.79
CA ARG A 592 -26.95 27.78 24.48
C ARG A 592 -26.09 29.03 24.63
N LEU A 593 -24.94 29.04 23.97
CA LEU A 593 -24.03 30.18 23.92
C LEU A 593 -23.76 30.52 22.46
N TYR A 594 -24.01 31.77 22.07
CA TYR A 594 -23.72 32.24 20.72
C TYR A 594 -22.67 33.33 20.71
N ASN A 595 -21.89 33.37 19.64
CA ASN A 595 -20.98 34.45 19.31
C ASN A 595 -21.08 34.81 17.83
N TYR A 596 -20.62 36.00 17.49
CA TYR A 596 -20.57 36.45 16.12
C TYR A 596 -19.37 37.37 15.90
N THR A 597 -18.78 37.24 14.71
CA THR A 597 -17.70 38.11 14.25
C THR A 597 -18.04 38.66 12.88
N ALA A 598 -17.81 39.96 12.69
CA ALA A 598 -17.95 40.62 11.40
C ALA A 598 -16.58 41.04 10.91
N SER A 599 -16.26 40.81 9.64
CA SER A 599 -15.01 41.31 9.07
C SER A 599 -15.18 41.74 7.62
N VAL A 600 -14.37 42.69 7.20
CA VAL A 600 -14.27 43.15 5.81
C VAL A 600 -12.81 43.13 5.43
N SER A 601 -12.45 42.33 4.43
CA SER A 601 -11.09 42.28 3.90
C SER A 601 -11.01 42.89 2.50
N ALA A 602 -9.89 43.54 2.21
CA ALA A 602 -9.53 44.04 0.91
C ALA A 602 -8.14 43.49 0.54
N SER A 603 -8.02 42.89 -0.64
CA SER A 603 -6.76 42.37 -1.16
C SER A 603 -6.55 42.78 -2.61
N THR A 604 -5.31 43.03 -2.99
CA THR A 604 -4.91 43.29 -4.38
C THR A 604 -3.64 42.51 -4.72
N THR A 605 -3.36 42.31 -6.01
CA THR A 605 -2.14 41.66 -6.48
C THR A 605 -1.37 42.64 -7.37
N LEU A 606 -0.17 42.99 -6.94
CA LEU A 606 0.75 43.89 -7.62
C LEU A 606 1.84 43.06 -8.32
N TYR A 607 2.00 43.26 -9.62
CA TYR A 607 3.05 42.61 -10.40
C TYR A 607 4.16 43.59 -10.72
N GLY A 608 5.37 43.31 -10.24
CA GLY A 608 6.62 43.96 -10.66
C GLY A 608 7.38 43.03 -11.60
N MET A 609 7.79 43.53 -12.77
CA MET A 609 8.65 42.78 -13.68
C MET A 609 9.83 43.65 -14.08
N TYR A 610 11.03 43.21 -13.75
CA TYR A 610 12.26 43.84 -14.18
C TYR A 610 12.92 42.98 -15.27
N ASP A 611 12.85 43.48 -16.50
CA ASP A 611 13.39 42.81 -17.68
C ASP A 611 14.78 43.36 -18.01
N PHE A 612 15.80 42.51 -17.86
CA PHE A 612 17.20 42.84 -18.14
C PHE A 612 17.55 42.69 -19.63
N THR A 613 16.71 42.02 -20.43
CA THR A 613 16.97 41.80 -21.87
C THR A 613 16.92 43.09 -22.68
N LYS A 614 16.19 44.10 -22.20
CA LYS A 614 16.10 45.43 -22.83
C LYS A 614 17.44 46.16 -22.91
N LYS A 615 18.38 45.89 -21.99
CA LYS A 615 19.72 46.50 -22.01
C LYS A 615 20.71 45.67 -22.80
N ARG A 616 20.65 44.35 -22.68
CA ARG A 616 21.55 43.38 -23.33
C ARG A 616 20.91 41.99 -23.36
N ARG A 617 20.76 41.39 -24.55
CA ARG A 617 20.11 40.08 -24.76
C ARG A 617 20.98 38.88 -24.35
N ASP A 618 22.28 39.08 -24.17
CA ASP A 618 23.29 38.09 -23.79
C ASP A 618 23.38 37.83 -22.28
N ARG A 619 22.56 38.52 -21.47
CA ARG A 619 22.58 38.36 -20.01
C ARG A 619 22.02 37.00 -19.60
N LYS A 620 22.78 36.29 -18.74
CA LYS A 620 22.37 35.01 -18.14
C LYS A 620 21.02 35.12 -17.42
N ILE A 621 20.77 36.23 -16.72
CA ILE A 621 19.48 36.54 -16.10
C ILE A 621 18.70 37.41 -17.08
N GLN A 622 17.54 36.91 -17.54
CA GLN A 622 16.70 37.61 -18.51
C GLN A 622 15.71 38.54 -17.82
N ALA A 623 14.95 38.04 -16.84
CA ALA A 623 13.94 38.84 -16.15
C ALA A 623 13.77 38.37 -14.71
N ILE A 624 13.44 39.30 -13.83
CA ILE A 624 12.98 39.00 -12.46
C ILE A 624 11.53 39.47 -12.34
N ARG A 625 10.66 38.58 -11.87
CA ARG A 625 9.25 38.86 -11.62
C ARG A 625 9.00 38.77 -10.12
N HIS A 626 8.42 39.83 -9.58
CA HIS A 626 8.01 39.96 -8.20
C HIS A 626 6.48 40.10 -8.17
N THR A 627 5.79 39.21 -7.47
CA THR A 627 4.34 39.31 -7.24
C THR A 627 4.12 39.60 -5.77
N ILE A 628 3.50 40.75 -5.46
CA ILE A 628 3.19 41.19 -4.10
C ILE A 628 1.68 41.18 -3.94
N THR A 629 1.18 40.51 -2.91
CA THR A 629 -0.25 40.47 -2.58
C THR A 629 -0.45 41.07 -1.18
N PRO A 630 -0.61 42.40 -1.08
CA PRO A 630 -1.02 43.01 0.18
C PRO A 630 -2.50 42.75 0.45
N SER A 631 -2.82 42.51 1.72
CA SER A 631 -4.20 42.37 2.22
C SER A 631 -4.37 43.13 3.52
N ILE A 632 -5.44 43.90 3.63
CA ILE A 632 -5.85 44.57 4.87
C ILE A 632 -7.26 44.08 5.19
N GLY A 633 -7.52 43.73 6.44
CA GLY A 633 -8.84 43.32 6.91
C GLY A 633 -9.18 44.01 8.21
N PHE A 634 -10.43 44.46 8.33
CA PHE A 634 -10.99 44.95 9.59
C PHE A 634 -11.89 43.87 10.16
N SER A 635 -11.67 43.47 11.39
CA SER A 635 -12.49 42.50 12.11
C SER A 635 -13.04 43.12 13.39
N PHE A 636 -14.29 42.80 13.71
CA PHE A 636 -14.98 43.24 14.91
C PHE A 636 -15.59 42.03 15.62
N ALA A 637 -15.31 41.90 16.91
CA ALA A 637 -15.96 40.96 17.80
C ALA A 637 -16.47 41.71 19.05
N PRO A 638 -17.77 41.57 19.39
CA PRO A 638 -18.32 42.07 20.65
C PRO A 638 -17.68 41.41 21.87
N ASP A 639 -17.86 42.04 23.04
CA ASP A 639 -17.55 41.43 24.31
C ASP A 639 -18.69 40.49 24.75
N PHE A 640 -18.40 39.20 24.85
CA PHE A 640 -19.35 38.19 25.32
C PHE A 640 -19.28 37.93 26.84
N SER A 641 -18.42 38.66 27.57
CA SER A 641 -18.38 38.67 29.03
C SER A 641 -19.37 39.63 29.69
N ASP A 642 -20.04 40.46 28.90
CA ASP A 642 -21.11 41.34 29.36
C ASP A 642 -22.21 40.51 30.09
N PRO A 643 -22.61 40.91 31.31
CA PRO A 643 -23.62 40.21 32.10
C PRO A 643 -24.93 39.92 31.36
N ARG A 644 -25.29 40.72 30.34
CA ARG A 644 -26.49 40.49 29.52
C ARG A 644 -26.52 39.13 28.82
N TYR A 645 -25.36 38.52 28.58
CA TYR A 645 -25.26 37.21 27.95
C TYR A 645 -25.31 36.06 28.97
N GLY A 646 -24.97 36.30 30.24
CA GLY A 646 -24.95 35.27 31.28
C GLY A 646 -23.89 34.17 31.05
N TYR A 647 -22.89 34.41 30.21
CA TYR A 647 -21.85 33.42 29.91
C TYR A 647 -20.77 33.35 30.99
N TYR A 648 -20.58 34.44 31.74
CA TYR A 648 -19.57 34.59 32.78
C TYR A 648 -20.24 34.97 34.10
N LEU A 649 -19.77 34.38 35.18
CA LEU A 649 -20.16 34.67 36.56
C LEU A 649 -18.92 35.10 37.35
N THR A 650 -19.13 35.87 38.40
CA THR A 650 -18.08 36.24 39.36
C THR A 650 -18.17 35.33 40.59
N ARG A 651 -17.00 34.96 41.13
CA ARG A 651 -16.90 34.15 42.34
C ARG A 651 -15.84 34.71 43.26
N GLN A 652 -16.14 34.73 44.56
CA GLN A 652 -15.14 35.00 45.58
C GLN A 652 -14.11 33.86 45.65
N THR A 653 -12.83 34.20 45.62
CA THR A 653 -11.71 33.24 45.64
C THR A 653 -10.93 33.22 46.94
N ASP A 654 -11.09 34.23 47.78
CA ASP A 654 -10.34 34.37 49.02
C ASP A 654 -11.19 35.05 50.10
N SER A 655 -10.83 34.81 51.36
CA SER A 655 -11.33 35.43 52.58
C SER A 655 -11.28 36.97 52.55
N THR A 656 -10.39 37.55 51.73
CA THR A 656 -10.23 38.99 51.50
C THR A 656 -11.29 39.62 50.59
N GLY A 657 -12.26 38.85 50.09
CA GLY A 657 -13.32 39.36 49.21
C GLY A 657 -12.91 39.56 47.75
N ARG A 658 -11.79 38.96 47.32
CA ARG A 658 -11.35 39.02 45.92
C ARG A 658 -12.27 38.18 45.02
N PHE A 659 -12.86 38.80 44.00
CA PHE A 659 -13.66 38.11 42.99
C PHE A 659 -12.83 37.75 41.75
N THR A 660 -13.08 36.58 41.18
CA THR A 660 -12.59 36.19 39.86
C THR A 660 -13.75 35.84 38.95
N THR A 661 -13.62 36.21 37.68
CA THR A 661 -14.61 35.89 36.66
C THR A 661 -14.32 34.52 36.08
N TYR A 662 -15.33 33.65 36.05
CA TYR A 662 -15.26 32.33 35.45
C TYR A 662 -16.49 32.09 34.57
N SER A 663 -16.42 31.14 33.65
CA SER A 663 -17.61 30.69 32.93
C SER A 663 -18.03 29.31 33.44
N PRO A 664 -19.29 29.13 33.88
CA PRO A 664 -19.81 27.82 34.28
C PRO A 664 -19.76 26.76 33.17
N TYR A 665 -19.64 27.19 31.91
CA TYR A 665 -19.67 26.33 30.73
C TYR A 665 -18.28 25.86 30.27
N ALA A 666 -17.20 26.32 30.91
CA ALA A 666 -15.83 26.02 30.50
C ALA A 666 -15.43 24.53 30.62
N VAL A 667 -16.23 23.73 31.35
CA VAL A 667 -16.02 22.29 31.53
C VAL A 667 -16.36 21.44 30.30
N ASN A 668 -17.11 21.99 29.33
CA ASN A 668 -17.64 21.26 28.18
C ASN A 668 -16.62 21.08 27.03
N ALA A 669 -17.04 20.40 25.96
CA ALA A 669 -16.16 20.06 24.83
C ALA A 669 -15.66 21.27 24.04
N TYR A 670 -16.50 22.30 23.92
CA TYR A 670 -16.16 23.54 23.21
C TYR A 670 -15.79 24.64 24.23
N GLY A 671 -14.84 25.49 23.85
CA GLY A 671 -14.49 26.66 24.66
C GLY A 671 -15.64 27.67 24.71
N VAL A 672 -15.63 28.57 25.68
CA VAL A 672 -16.64 29.63 25.79
C VAL A 672 -16.33 30.80 24.84
N PRO A 673 -17.33 31.58 24.38
CA PRO A 673 -17.09 32.82 23.66
C PRO A 673 -16.06 33.71 24.38
N SER A 674 -15.15 34.32 23.64
CA SER A 674 -14.08 35.14 24.23
C SER A 674 -14.61 36.35 24.98
N SER A 675 -14.03 36.62 26.15
CA SER A 675 -14.18 37.88 26.86
C SER A 675 -13.40 39.01 26.18
N GLY A 676 -13.93 40.22 26.24
CA GLY A 676 -13.31 41.44 25.73
C GLY A 676 -13.83 41.85 24.35
N LYS A 677 -14.12 43.14 24.20
CA LYS A 677 -14.46 43.74 22.91
C LYS A 677 -13.19 43.87 22.07
N SER A 678 -13.22 43.45 20.81
CA SER A 678 -12.08 43.63 19.90
C SER A 678 -12.49 44.25 18.58
N MET A 679 -11.65 45.18 18.12
CA MET A 679 -11.75 45.74 16.77
C MET A 679 -10.33 45.78 16.24
N SER A 680 -9.99 44.87 15.34
CA SER A 680 -8.62 44.71 14.87
C SER A 680 -8.48 44.97 13.38
N MET A 681 -7.42 45.69 13.01
CA MET A 681 -6.94 45.80 11.63
C MET A 681 -5.86 44.74 11.41
N ASN A 682 -6.22 43.69 10.71
CA ASN A 682 -5.32 42.63 10.24
C ASN A 682 -4.60 43.14 8.98
N PHE A 683 -3.30 42.96 8.91
CA PHE A 683 -2.52 43.22 7.71
C PHE A 683 -1.68 42.01 7.36
N SER A 684 -1.59 41.69 6.08
CA SER A 684 -0.66 40.68 5.59
C SER A 684 -0.07 41.08 4.25
N LEU A 685 1.19 40.74 4.07
CA LEU A 685 1.96 40.99 2.85
C LEU A 685 2.56 39.65 2.43
N SER A 686 2.10 39.12 1.29
CA SER A 686 2.71 37.94 0.67
C SER A 686 3.51 38.36 -0.56
N GLN A 687 4.73 37.82 -0.70
CA GLN A 687 5.64 38.08 -1.81
C GLN A 687 6.10 36.75 -2.41
N ASN A 688 6.06 36.67 -3.74
CA ASN A 688 6.72 35.62 -4.51
C ASN A 688 7.73 36.24 -5.49
N LEU A 689 8.93 35.67 -5.57
CA LEU A 689 10.02 36.15 -6.43
C LEU A 689 10.50 35.04 -7.36
N GLU A 690 10.44 35.29 -8.67
CA GLU A 690 10.85 34.36 -9.71
C GLU A 690 11.85 35.03 -10.67
N MET A 691 12.70 34.22 -11.28
CA MET A 691 13.71 34.65 -12.22
C MET A 691 13.66 33.79 -13.48
N LYS A 692 13.84 34.41 -14.64
CA LYS A 692 14.10 33.72 -15.91
C LYS A 692 15.58 33.80 -16.23
N VAL A 693 16.20 32.66 -16.52
CA VAL A 693 17.62 32.50 -16.83
C VAL A 693 17.78 31.86 -18.20
N LEU A 694 18.77 32.27 -18.99
CA LEU A 694 19.08 31.63 -20.26
C LEU A 694 19.53 30.17 -20.02
N SER A 695 18.86 29.22 -20.67
CA SER A 695 19.21 27.79 -20.59
C SER A 695 20.12 27.40 -21.75
N LYS A 696 21.20 26.69 -21.47
CA LYS A 696 22.07 26.12 -22.51
C LYS A 696 21.60 24.75 -23.04
N ARG A 697 20.63 24.11 -22.36
CA ARG A 697 20.19 22.72 -22.64
C ARG A 697 18.76 22.60 -23.15
N ASP A 698 17.96 23.66 -23.06
CA ASP A 698 16.52 23.63 -23.35
C ASP A 698 16.27 24.29 -24.71
N THR A 699 15.48 23.65 -25.57
CA THR A 699 15.12 24.14 -26.92
C THR A 699 14.36 25.47 -26.88
N SER A 700 13.78 25.83 -25.74
CA SER A 700 13.14 27.13 -25.49
C SER A 700 14.11 28.28 -25.15
N GLY A 701 15.39 27.98 -24.91
CA GLY A 701 16.43 28.97 -24.57
C GLY A 701 16.30 29.62 -23.19
N VAL A 702 15.24 29.41 -22.41
CA VAL A 702 14.99 30.11 -21.13
C VAL A 702 14.41 29.18 -20.06
N LYS A 703 15.07 29.10 -18.90
CA LYS A 703 14.63 28.38 -17.70
C LYS A 703 14.08 29.32 -16.63
N LYS A 704 12.90 29.01 -16.10
CA LYS A 704 12.30 29.73 -14.96
C LYS A 704 12.74 29.10 -13.63
N ILE A 705 13.20 29.91 -12.69
CA ILE A 705 13.66 29.52 -11.35
C ILE A 705 12.89 30.33 -10.32
N LYS A 706 12.30 29.70 -9.31
CA LYS A 706 11.71 30.40 -8.17
C LYS A 706 12.83 30.71 -7.17
N LEU A 707 13.00 31.97 -6.81
CA LEU A 707 13.99 32.41 -5.82
C LEU A 707 13.37 32.47 -4.42
N ILE A 708 12.12 32.87 -4.33
CA ILE A 708 11.31 32.88 -3.12
C ILE A 708 9.93 32.34 -3.51
N ASP A 709 9.57 31.17 -2.98
CA ASP A 709 8.24 30.60 -3.22
C ASP A 709 7.18 31.44 -2.51
N GLU A 710 7.45 31.80 -1.26
CA GLU A 710 6.61 32.67 -0.46
C GLU A 710 7.42 33.36 0.64
N LEU A 711 7.29 34.68 0.75
CA LEU A 711 7.63 35.47 1.91
C LEU A 711 6.34 36.12 2.42
N ARG A 712 5.85 35.69 3.57
CA ARG A 712 4.61 36.19 4.18
C ARG A 712 4.91 36.86 5.52
N LEU A 713 4.50 38.12 5.63
CA LEU A 713 4.49 38.88 6.87
C LEU A 713 3.03 39.13 7.26
N SER A 714 2.63 38.82 8.50
CA SER A 714 1.28 39.11 8.98
C SER A 714 1.26 39.56 10.43
N GLY A 715 0.39 40.53 10.73
CA GLY A 715 0.12 41.02 12.08
C GLY A 715 -1.28 41.62 12.17
N SER A 716 -1.64 42.10 13.35
CA SER A 716 -2.92 42.75 13.60
C SER A 716 -2.76 43.87 14.63
N TYR A 717 -3.57 44.91 14.51
CA TYR A 717 -3.60 46.02 15.47
C TYR A 717 -5.01 46.15 16.04
N ASN A 718 -5.19 45.92 17.34
CA ASN A 718 -6.48 46.02 18.03
C ASN A 718 -6.69 47.44 18.60
N PHE A 719 -7.63 48.18 18.04
CA PHE A 719 -7.95 49.55 18.46
C PHE A 719 -8.61 49.63 19.83
N LEU A 720 -9.27 48.55 20.27
CA LEU A 720 -10.04 48.50 21.51
C LEU A 720 -9.30 47.85 22.68
N ALA A 721 -8.05 47.41 22.50
CA ALA A 721 -7.26 46.88 23.60
C ALA A 721 -6.74 48.01 24.51
N ASP A 722 -6.83 47.81 25.84
CA ASP A 722 -6.36 48.78 26.83
C ASP A 722 -4.83 48.97 26.80
N SER A 723 -4.10 47.89 26.49
CA SER A 723 -2.64 47.89 26.33
C SER A 723 -2.22 46.84 25.32
N MET A 724 -0.99 46.94 24.81
CA MET A 724 -0.41 45.99 23.85
C MET A 724 -1.24 45.85 22.55
N LYS A 725 -1.60 46.98 21.95
CA LYS A 725 -2.50 47.04 20.78
C LYS A 725 -1.99 46.30 19.53
N LEU A 726 -0.68 46.17 19.33
CA LEU A 726 -0.07 45.51 18.17
C LEU A 726 0.19 44.03 18.48
N SER A 727 -0.38 43.10 17.73
CA SER A 727 -0.09 41.67 17.92
C SER A 727 1.35 41.32 17.57
N THR A 728 1.77 40.12 17.97
CA THR A 728 3.00 39.52 17.42
C THR A 728 2.94 39.47 15.90
N ILE A 729 4.09 39.65 15.26
CA ILE A 729 4.25 39.63 13.81
C ILE A 729 4.77 38.25 13.42
N SER A 730 3.99 37.53 12.61
CA SER A 730 4.39 36.23 12.06
C SER A 730 5.09 36.44 10.73
N LEU A 731 6.27 35.83 10.58
CA LEU A 731 7.08 35.79 9.39
C LEU A 731 7.18 34.34 8.91
N SER A 732 6.83 34.09 7.66
CA SER A 732 7.04 32.80 7.00
C SER A 732 7.82 33.03 5.71
N PHE A 733 8.86 32.26 5.50
CA PHE A 733 9.70 32.30 4.32
C PHE A 733 9.96 30.88 3.83
N ARG A 734 9.65 30.64 2.57
CA ARG A 734 9.87 29.37 1.90
C ARG A 734 10.55 29.61 0.56
N THR A 735 11.55 28.79 0.25
CA THR A 735 12.17 28.76 -1.06
C THR A 735 12.64 27.36 -1.43
N THR A 736 12.49 27.01 -2.69
CA THR A 736 13.03 25.80 -3.30
C THR A 736 14.00 26.21 -4.42
N LEU A 737 15.29 26.21 -4.09
CA LEU A 737 16.35 26.51 -5.05
C LEU A 737 16.75 25.22 -5.78
N PHE A 738 16.94 25.30 -7.10
CA PHE A 738 17.47 24.21 -7.92
C PHE A 738 16.75 22.84 -7.77
N ASN A 739 15.45 22.85 -7.43
CA ASN A 739 14.57 21.68 -7.21
C ASN A 739 14.95 20.72 -6.06
N ASN A 740 16.20 20.73 -5.58
CA ASN A 740 16.70 19.78 -4.57
C ASN A 740 17.11 20.47 -3.26
N PHE A 741 17.00 21.79 -3.17
CA PHE A 741 17.38 22.58 -1.99
C PHE A 741 16.16 23.34 -1.46
N GLY A 742 15.63 22.91 -0.32
CA GLY A 742 14.50 23.54 0.35
C GLY A 742 14.94 24.28 1.61
N ILE A 743 14.59 25.57 1.70
CA ILE A 743 14.62 26.31 2.97
C ILE A 743 13.19 26.62 3.38
N ASN A 744 12.87 26.33 4.62
CA ASN A 744 11.65 26.78 5.27
C ASN A 744 12.01 27.49 6.57
N LEU A 745 11.51 28.69 6.76
CA LEU A 745 11.72 29.54 7.91
C LEU A 745 10.36 30.04 8.39
N SER A 746 10.09 29.84 9.67
CA SER A 746 8.94 30.43 10.36
C SER A 746 9.43 31.14 11.60
N ALA A 747 8.99 32.37 11.85
CA ALA A 747 9.36 33.14 13.02
C ALA A 747 8.16 33.95 13.54
N THR A 748 8.06 34.09 14.85
CA THR A 748 7.07 34.95 15.52
C THR A 748 7.82 36.00 16.31
N ILE A 749 7.59 37.26 15.98
CA ILE A 749 8.25 38.41 16.55
C ILE A 749 7.27 39.14 17.47
N ASP A 750 7.61 39.26 18.74
CA ASP A 750 6.86 40.03 19.74
C ASP A 750 7.46 41.44 19.85
N PRO A 751 6.71 42.49 19.47
CA PRO A 751 7.22 43.86 19.53
C PRO A 751 7.35 44.40 20.95
N TYR A 752 6.88 43.70 21.99
CA TYR A 752 6.86 44.19 23.37
C TYR A 752 8.01 43.69 24.24
N ARG A 753 8.40 44.53 25.21
CA ARG A 753 9.36 44.17 26.26
C ARG A 753 8.72 43.33 27.37
N VAL A 754 9.58 42.64 28.13
CA VAL A 754 9.19 41.79 29.27
C VAL A 754 10.02 42.17 30.48
N THR A 755 9.38 42.17 31.64
CA THR A 755 10.03 42.42 32.93
C THR A 755 10.82 41.18 33.40
N PRO A 756 11.76 41.31 34.35
CA PRO A 756 12.49 40.17 34.92
C PRO A 756 11.59 39.05 35.51
N GLU A 757 10.34 39.38 35.85
CA GLU A 757 9.32 38.45 36.36
C GLU A 757 8.57 37.71 35.24
N GLY A 758 8.85 38.03 33.97
CA GLY A 758 8.23 37.39 32.81
C GLY A 758 6.92 38.03 32.34
N ILE A 759 6.62 39.24 32.81
CA ILE A 759 5.38 39.95 32.46
C ILE A 759 5.64 40.86 31.26
N ARG A 760 4.82 40.74 30.22
CA ARG A 760 4.85 41.65 29.07
C ARG A 760 4.25 43.00 29.47
N TYR A 761 4.87 44.09 29.01
CA TYR A 761 4.36 45.45 29.24
C TYR A 761 4.43 46.27 27.95
N ASP A 762 3.59 47.30 27.87
CA ASP A 762 3.33 48.08 26.65
C ASP A 762 4.46 49.05 26.29
N LYS A 763 5.66 48.50 26.05
CA LYS A 763 6.82 49.22 25.55
C LYS A 763 7.33 48.53 24.29
N LEU A 764 6.99 49.15 23.15
CA LEU A 764 7.42 48.70 21.84
C LEU A 764 8.95 48.80 21.71
N PHE A 765 9.56 47.79 21.12
CA PHE A 765 10.93 47.84 20.65
C PHE A 765 11.03 47.14 19.30
N PHE A 766 11.66 47.78 18.32
CA PHE A 766 11.86 47.23 16.98
C PHE A 766 13.32 46.77 16.81
N PRO A 767 13.59 45.63 16.12
CA PRO A 767 12.65 44.79 15.35
C PRO A 767 11.75 43.87 16.19
N GLY A 768 11.86 43.85 17.52
CA GLY A 768 11.08 42.99 18.42
C GLY A 768 11.84 41.72 18.83
N ARG A 769 11.29 40.96 19.77
CA ARG A 769 11.87 39.72 20.28
C ARG A 769 11.31 38.54 19.50
N ILE A 770 12.18 37.70 18.95
CA ILE A 770 11.75 36.41 18.39
C ILE A 770 11.28 35.53 19.55
N THR A 771 10.00 35.17 19.58
CA THR A 771 9.41 34.30 20.61
C THR A 771 9.45 32.84 20.22
N SER A 772 9.33 32.56 18.93
CA SER A 772 9.52 31.24 18.35
C SER A 772 10.11 31.37 16.97
N THR A 773 11.01 30.47 16.59
CA THR A 773 11.48 30.36 15.22
C THR A 773 11.85 28.93 14.88
N GLY A 774 11.40 28.44 13.72
CA GLY A 774 11.63 27.09 13.22
C GLY A 774 12.20 27.16 11.82
N TRP A 775 13.46 26.78 11.65
CA TRP A 775 14.15 26.80 10.34
C TRP A 775 14.54 25.38 9.97
N SER A 776 14.18 24.95 8.77
CA SER A 776 14.61 23.66 8.22
C SER A 776 15.34 23.89 6.90
N PHE A 777 16.51 23.30 6.80
CA PHE A 777 17.33 23.25 5.60
C PHE A 777 17.33 21.79 5.13
N GLY A 778 16.88 21.53 3.91
CA GLY A 778 16.91 20.19 3.31
C GLY A 778 17.64 20.20 1.99
N TYR A 779 18.58 19.28 1.80
CA TYR A 779 19.22 19.05 0.51
C TYR A 779 19.27 17.57 0.18
N THR A 780 18.93 17.23 -1.07
CA THR A 780 19.06 15.89 -1.61
C THR A 780 20.05 15.88 -2.75
N PHE A 781 21.21 15.29 -2.51
CA PHE A 781 22.14 14.92 -3.56
C PHE A 781 21.63 13.67 -4.26
N LYS A 782 21.70 13.66 -5.60
CA LYS A 782 21.41 12.49 -6.43
C LYS A 782 22.53 12.35 -7.46
N SER A 783 22.89 11.12 -7.83
CA SER A 783 23.67 10.84 -9.03
C SER A 783 22.95 11.36 -10.29
N ARG A 784 23.70 11.64 -11.36
CA ARG A 784 23.14 12.12 -12.64
C ARG A 784 22.07 11.15 -13.20
N ASP A 785 20.93 11.69 -13.65
CA ASP A 785 19.78 11.00 -14.26
C ASP A 785 20.05 10.41 -15.66
N ASP A 786 21.31 10.16 -16.05
CA ASP A 786 21.62 9.53 -17.34
C ASP A 786 21.68 7.99 -17.17
N ARG A 787 20.51 7.31 -17.08
CA ARG A 787 20.19 5.97 -17.67
C ARG A 787 19.14 5.13 -16.90
N SER A 788 18.64 4.14 -17.66
CA SER A 788 17.53 3.19 -17.55
C SER A 788 17.27 2.41 -16.25
N GLN A 789 17.97 2.65 -15.14
CA GLN A 789 17.68 1.95 -13.88
C GLN A 789 17.61 2.96 -12.71
N PRO A 790 16.40 3.23 -12.17
CA PRO A 790 16.25 4.11 -11.02
C PRO A 790 16.92 3.49 -9.77
N ALA A 791 17.42 4.35 -8.88
CA ALA A 791 17.81 3.91 -7.55
C ALA A 791 16.60 3.27 -6.84
N ILE A 792 16.84 2.27 -5.98
CA ILE A 792 15.82 1.46 -5.30
C ILE A 792 14.77 2.30 -4.52
N ASN A 793 15.08 3.57 -4.23
CA ASN A 793 14.18 4.53 -3.57
C ASN A 793 14.10 5.90 -4.29
N ASP A 794 14.00 5.95 -5.62
CA ASP A 794 13.71 7.22 -6.30
C ASP A 794 12.21 7.55 -6.29
N ILE A 795 11.83 8.55 -5.48
CA ILE A 795 10.44 8.99 -5.25
C ILE A 795 9.85 9.76 -6.45
N THR A 796 10.57 9.91 -7.57
CA THR A 796 10.21 10.87 -8.64
C THR A 796 10.19 10.37 -10.08
N SER A 797 10.42 9.08 -10.39
CA SER A 797 10.50 8.65 -11.80
C SER A 797 9.14 8.23 -12.41
N LEU A 798 8.70 9.02 -13.40
CA LEU A 798 7.81 8.59 -14.49
C LEU A 798 8.55 7.55 -15.38
N PRO A 799 7.84 6.65 -16.09
CA PRO A 799 8.49 5.63 -16.92
C PRO A 799 9.28 6.28 -18.06
N PRO A 800 10.54 5.90 -18.31
CA PRO A 800 11.27 6.40 -19.46
C PRO A 800 10.82 5.67 -20.74
N ASP A 801 9.94 6.31 -21.50
CA ASP A 801 9.76 6.02 -22.92
C ASP A 801 11.00 6.46 -23.71
N TYR A 802 11.57 5.52 -24.48
CA TYR A 802 12.45 5.69 -25.65
C TYR A 802 13.47 6.84 -25.66
N ALA A 803 14.72 6.53 -25.31
CA ALA A 803 15.91 7.11 -25.97
C ALA A 803 17.16 6.29 -25.63
N ASN A 804 17.44 5.24 -26.40
CA ASN A 804 18.78 4.66 -26.45
C ASN A 804 19.41 5.04 -27.80
N PRO A 805 20.33 6.03 -27.86
CA PRO A 805 20.97 6.47 -29.11
C PRO A 805 21.89 5.43 -29.77
N PHE A 806 21.98 4.22 -29.20
CA PHE A 806 22.89 3.14 -29.61
C PHE A 806 22.20 1.95 -30.27
N HIS A 807 20.89 2.05 -30.57
CA HIS A 807 20.20 1.03 -31.34
C HIS A 807 20.46 1.25 -32.84
N ASP A 808 21.44 0.56 -33.41
CA ASP A 808 21.57 0.37 -34.86
C ASP A 808 20.82 -0.91 -35.24
N PRO A 809 19.60 -0.84 -35.83
CA PRO A 809 18.83 -2.03 -36.18
C PRO A 809 19.42 -2.82 -37.36
N TYR A 810 20.46 -2.30 -38.03
CA TYR A 810 20.95 -2.84 -39.31
C TYR A 810 22.46 -3.16 -39.32
N GLY A 811 23.18 -2.94 -38.22
CA GLY A 811 24.52 -3.51 -37.99
C GLY A 811 25.61 -3.04 -38.96
N THR A 812 25.60 -1.77 -39.39
CA THR A 812 26.51 -1.26 -40.45
C THR A 812 27.69 -0.44 -39.93
N MET A 813 27.87 -0.33 -38.60
CA MET A 813 29.00 0.42 -38.04
C MET A 813 30.33 -0.37 -38.05
N ASP A 814 31.36 0.22 -38.65
CA ASP A 814 32.75 -0.27 -38.65
C ASP A 814 33.24 -0.60 -37.21
N PRO A 815 33.74 -1.83 -36.97
CA PRO A 815 34.27 -2.25 -35.67
C PRO A 815 35.33 -1.31 -35.08
N VAL A 816 36.13 -0.66 -35.91
CA VAL A 816 37.21 0.25 -35.48
C VAL A 816 36.63 1.58 -34.98
N LEU A 817 35.64 2.12 -35.69
CA LEU A 817 34.94 3.34 -35.30
C LEU A 817 34.12 3.12 -34.01
N ARG A 818 33.48 1.95 -33.88
CA ARG A 818 32.79 1.53 -32.64
C ARG A 818 33.76 1.41 -31.46
N ARG A 819 34.98 0.91 -31.67
CA ARG A 819 36.02 0.81 -30.64
C ARG A 819 36.57 2.18 -30.24
N GLN A 820 36.70 3.12 -31.19
CA GLN A 820 37.06 4.52 -30.89
C GLN A 820 35.96 5.27 -30.13
N TYR A 821 34.68 5.08 -30.47
CA TYR A 821 33.56 5.65 -29.71
C TYR A 821 33.44 5.03 -28.31
N MET A 822 33.68 3.72 -28.15
CA MET A 822 33.73 3.05 -26.84
C MET A 822 34.97 3.42 -26.01
N ALA A 823 36.10 3.71 -26.64
CA ALA A 823 37.31 4.19 -25.96
C ALA A 823 37.20 5.67 -25.53
N GLN A 824 36.37 6.47 -26.22
CA GLN A 824 36.05 7.84 -25.80
C GLN A 824 34.92 7.93 -24.78
N SER A 825 34.07 6.91 -24.64
CA SER A 825 33.19 6.77 -23.49
C SER A 825 34.03 6.31 -22.30
N TYR A 826 34.48 7.25 -21.48
CA TYR A 826 34.83 6.94 -20.09
C TYR A 826 33.76 6.00 -19.53
N TYR A 827 34.18 4.85 -19.00
CA TYR A 827 33.32 3.98 -18.21
C TYR A 827 32.83 4.84 -17.04
N ASP A 828 31.65 5.43 -17.18
CA ASP A 828 31.06 6.26 -16.14
C ASP A 828 30.65 5.30 -15.03
N PHE A 829 31.52 5.14 -14.02
CA PHE A 829 31.21 4.50 -12.74
C PHE A 829 30.22 5.38 -11.97
N SER A 830 29.07 5.71 -12.58
CA SER A 830 27.99 6.41 -11.91
C SER A 830 27.16 5.39 -11.14
N LEU A 831 27.68 4.96 -9.98
CA LEU A 831 26.87 4.22 -9.01
C LEU A 831 25.65 5.08 -8.66
N PRO A 832 24.40 4.63 -8.87
CA PRO A 832 23.26 5.45 -8.53
C PRO A 832 23.19 5.57 -7.02
N TRP A 833 23.33 6.81 -6.53
CA TRP A 833 23.29 7.12 -5.11
C TRP A 833 22.39 8.32 -4.86
N ASN A 834 21.71 8.31 -3.72
CA ASN A 834 21.04 9.47 -3.18
C ASN A 834 21.46 9.68 -1.73
N PHE A 835 21.65 10.94 -1.37
CA PHE A 835 21.94 11.34 0.00
C PHE A 835 21.12 12.58 0.32
N GLY A 836 20.19 12.44 1.24
CA GLY A 836 19.42 13.51 1.83
C GLY A 836 19.99 13.88 3.19
N PHE A 837 20.10 15.18 3.47
CA PHE A 837 20.23 15.66 4.83
C PHE A 837 19.24 16.79 5.10
N ASN A 838 18.72 16.82 6.32
CA ASN A 838 17.82 17.82 6.84
C ASN A 838 18.36 18.39 8.14
N TYR A 839 18.68 19.67 8.17
CA TYR A 839 19.04 20.38 9.40
C TYR A 839 17.84 21.20 9.87
N ALA A 840 17.33 20.87 11.06
CA ALA A 840 16.21 21.55 11.68
C ALA A 840 16.62 22.24 12.98
N VAL A 841 16.29 23.53 13.09
CA VAL A 841 16.49 24.36 14.27
C VAL A 841 15.14 24.81 14.77
N ASN A 842 14.81 24.44 16.00
CA ASN A 842 13.63 24.90 16.71
C ASN A 842 14.05 25.74 17.90
N TYR A 843 13.61 26.99 17.91
CA TYR A 843 13.80 27.94 18.99
C TYR A 843 12.44 28.37 19.51
N SER A 844 12.26 28.36 20.82
CA SER A 844 11.09 28.92 21.48
C SER A 844 11.46 29.56 22.81
N ILE A 845 10.63 30.48 23.25
CA ILE A 845 10.75 31.15 24.53
C ILE A 845 9.58 30.72 25.42
N SER A 846 9.89 30.43 26.69
CA SER A 846 8.89 30.29 27.76
C SER A 846 9.08 31.43 28.75
N TYR A 847 8.04 32.22 29.00
CA TYR A 847 8.07 33.29 30.01
C TYR A 847 8.15 32.66 31.40
N VAL A 848 9.13 33.07 32.19
CA VAL A 848 9.38 32.56 33.54
C VAL A 848 9.90 33.69 34.41
N ASN A 849 9.53 33.68 35.69
CA ASN A 849 10.18 34.55 36.65
C ASN A 849 11.58 33.99 36.95
N ASN A 850 12.61 34.66 36.42
CA ASN A 850 14.01 34.26 36.58
C ASN A 850 14.89 35.39 37.13
N GLY A 851 14.29 36.50 37.58
CA GLY A 851 14.98 37.66 38.16
C GLY A 851 15.92 38.41 37.21
N THR A 852 15.97 38.05 35.92
CA THR A 852 16.87 38.68 34.93
C THR A 852 16.11 39.07 33.67
N THR A 853 15.97 38.13 32.75
CA THR A 853 15.39 38.36 31.41
C THR A 853 13.88 38.17 31.37
N GLY A 854 13.30 37.49 32.36
CA GLY A 854 11.88 37.13 32.41
C GLY A 854 11.50 35.97 31.48
N TYR A 855 12.48 35.28 30.88
CA TYR A 855 12.19 34.19 29.97
C TYR A 855 13.33 33.17 29.83
N ARG A 856 12.96 31.93 29.51
CA ARG A 856 13.88 30.81 29.24
C ARG A 856 13.87 30.49 27.75
N LYS A 857 15.06 30.35 27.17
CA LYS A 857 15.25 29.99 25.76
C LYS A 857 15.34 28.46 25.65
N ASN A 858 14.48 27.86 24.85
CA ASN A 858 14.50 26.44 24.51
C ASN A 858 14.96 26.32 23.06
N VAL A 859 16.16 25.78 22.86
CA VAL A 859 16.74 25.55 21.53
C VAL A 859 16.98 24.06 21.35
N THR A 860 16.50 23.53 20.24
CA THR A 860 16.71 22.16 19.79
C THR A 860 17.27 22.22 18.36
N GLN A 861 18.36 21.48 18.12
CA GLN A 861 19.05 21.45 16.84
C GLN A 861 19.31 20.01 16.46
N THR A 862 18.75 19.57 15.34
CA THR A 862 18.85 18.18 14.88
C THR A 862 19.24 18.13 13.42
N VAL A 863 20.21 17.30 13.08
CA VAL A 863 20.56 16.96 11.70
C VAL A 863 20.06 15.55 11.44
N SER A 864 19.08 15.37 10.56
CA SER A 864 18.66 14.06 10.06
C SER A 864 19.34 13.78 8.73
N PHE A 865 19.73 12.54 8.48
CA PHE A 865 20.33 12.14 7.22
C PHE A 865 19.75 10.79 6.78
N ASN A 866 19.60 10.62 5.48
CA ASN A 866 19.12 9.40 4.86
C ASN A 866 19.78 9.22 3.50
N GLY A 867 20.02 7.99 3.08
CA GLY A 867 20.61 7.76 1.78
C GLY A 867 20.50 6.32 1.33
N SER A 868 20.70 6.14 0.03
CA SER A 868 20.81 4.85 -0.62
C SER A 868 21.98 4.89 -1.59
N LEU A 869 22.74 3.81 -1.62
CA LEU A 869 23.91 3.62 -2.47
C LEU A 869 23.84 2.22 -3.05
N ASN A 870 23.76 2.11 -4.37
CA ASN A 870 23.94 0.84 -5.04
C ASN A 870 25.43 0.65 -5.34
N LEU A 871 26.12 -0.22 -4.59
CA LEU A 871 27.55 -0.50 -4.82
C LEU A 871 27.77 -1.29 -6.12
N THR A 872 26.81 -2.15 -6.45
CA THR A 872 26.75 -2.90 -7.71
C THR A 872 25.28 -3.00 -8.14
N PRO A 873 24.96 -3.39 -9.39
CA PRO A 873 23.56 -3.57 -9.81
C PRO A 873 22.74 -4.54 -8.93
N LYS A 874 23.44 -5.42 -8.19
CA LYS A 874 22.85 -6.44 -7.31
C LYS A 874 23.01 -6.13 -5.82
N THR A 875 23.71 -5.05 -5.42
CA THR A 875 23.96 -4.74 -4.00
C THR A 875 23.53 -3.32 -3.68
N GLY A 876 22.50 -3.17 -2.86
CA GLY A 876 21.98 -1.88 -2.38
C GLY A 876 22.22 -1.71 -0.88
N ILE A 877 22.77 -0.56 -0.49
CA ILE A 877 22.89 -0.13 0.90
C ILE A 877 21.94 1.04 1.12
N THR A 878 21.17 0.99 2.18
CA THR A 878 20.35 2.10 2.67
C THR A 878 20.79 2.44 4.09
N PHE A 879 20.80 3.72 4.41
CA PHE A 879 21.12 4.19 5.75
C PHE A 879 20.24 5.38 6.10
N GLN A 880 19.87 5.46 7.37
CA GLN A 880 19.15 6.60 7.92
C GLN A 880 19.58 6.82 9.36
N GLY A 881 19.52 8.07 9.80
CA GLY A 881 19.95 8.43 11.13
C GLY A 881 19.75 9.91 11.41
N GLY A 882 20.21 10.32 12.58
CA GLY A 882 20.20 11.71 12.97
C GLY A 882 21.23 12.01 14.05
N TYR A 883 21.42 13.29 14.29
CA TYR A 883 22.38 13.83 15.23
C TYR A 883 21.73 14.97 16.00
N ASP A 884 21.65 14.83 17.33
CA ASP A 884 21.23 15.90 18.22
C ASP A 884 22.46 16.70 18.65
N ILE A 885 22.56 17.93 18.14
CA ILE A 885 23.70 18.82 18.37
C ILE A 885 23.79 19.23 19.84
N LYS A 886 22.65 19.37 20.54
CA LYS A 886 22.62 19.79 21.94
C LYS A 886 23.05 18.68 22.87
N ALA A 887 22.60 17.45 22.59
CA ALA A 887 23.01 16.27 23.35
C ALA A 887 24.40 15.75 22.96
N ASN A 888 24.98 16.25 21.85
CA ASN A 888 26.23 15.78 21.26
C ASN A 888 26.23 14.25 21.01
N LYS A 889 25.08 13.74 20.54
CA LYS A 889 24.82 12.30 20.39
C LYS A 889 24.11 12.01 19.07
N LEU A 890 24.49 10.90 18.45
CA LEU A 890 23.75 10.31 17.34
C LEU A 890 22.42 9.74 17.86
N THR A 891 21.33 10.02 17.15
CA THR A 891 20.04 9.35 17.35
C THR A 891 20.08 7.95 16.76
N THR A 892 19.10 7.10 17.09
CA THR A 892 18.98 5.76 16.51
C THR A 892 19.14 5.82 14.99
N SER A 893 20.16 5.14 14.48
CA SER A 893 20.48 5.08 13.06
C SER A 893 20.47 3.62 12.63
N SER A 894 20.00 3.37 11.41
CA SER A 894 19.88 2.03 10.86
C SER A 894 20.56 1.97 9.51
N ILE A 895 21.30 0.90 9.28
CA ILE A 895 21.95 0.57 8.01
C ILE A 895 21.34 -0.74 7.54
N SER A 896 20.79 -0.78 6.33
CA SER A 896 20.28 -2.02 5.73
C SER A 896 21.00 -2.27 4.41
N ILE A 897 21.64 -3.43 4.31
CA ILE A 897 22.36 -3.93 3.15
C ILE A 897 21.52 -5.05 2.55
N SER A 898 21.26 -4.96 1.25
CA SER A 898 20.56 -5.97 0.48
C SER A 898 21.45 -6.41 -0.67
N ARG A 899 21.52 -7.72 -0.92
CA ARG A 899 22.26 -8.29 -2.04
C ARG A 899 21.44 -9.35 -2.73
N ASP A 900 21.30 -9.18 -4.03
CA ASP A 900 20.74 -10.14 -4.95
C ASP A 900 21.84 -11.14 -5.40
N LEU A 901 21.63 -12.42 -5.10
CA LEU A 901 22.52 -13.52 -5.47
C LEU A 901 21.88 -14.41 -6.56
N HIS A 902 21.09 -13.80 -7.46
CA HIS A 902 20.30 -14.46 -8.50
C HIS A 902 19.12 -15.27 -7.94
N CYS A 903 19.38 -16.47 -7.41
CA CYS A 903 18.34 -17.37 -6.86
C CYS A 903 18.16 -17.19 -5.35
N TRP A 904 19.16 -16.60 -4.71
CA TRP A 904 19.17 -16.27 -3.29
C TRP A 904 19.09 -14.76 -3.11
N GLN A 905 18.56 -14.34 -1.97
CA GLN A 905 18.61 -12.97 -1.51
C GLN A 905 19.22 -12.93 -0.12
N MET A 906 20.08 -11.95 0.09
CA MET A 906 20.71 -11.68 1.38
C MET A 906 20.28 -10.30 1.85
N SER A 907 19.86 -10.20 3.11
CA SER A 907 19.55 -8.95 3.77
C SER A 907 20.25 -8.88 5.12
N PHE A 908 20.82 -7.72 5.41
CA PHE A 908 21.48 -7.43 6.68
C PHE A 908 20.99 -6.08 7.17
N SER A 909 20.29 -6.04 8.30
CA SER A 909 19.85 -4.79 8.95
C SER A 909 20.59 -4.61 10.26
N TRP A 910 21.14 -3.42 10.49
CA TRP A 910 22.01 -3.14 11.62
C TRP A 910 21.72 -1.78 12.25
N ILE A 911 21.55 -1.77 13.57
CA ILE A 911 21.49 -0.58 14.42
C ILE A 911 22.79 -0.54 15.25
N PRO A 912 23.80 0.23 14.81
CA PRO A 912 25.15 0.21 15.40
C PRO A 912 25.25 0.86 16.79
N PHE A 913 24.41 1.84 17.10
CA PHE A 913 24.54 2.67 18.31
C PHE A 913 23.18 3.09 18.87
N GLY A 914 23.18 3.50 20.14
CA GLY A 914 21.97 3.84 20.91
C GLY A 914 21.54 2.74 21.88
N TYR A 915 20.36 2.90 22.49
CA TYR A 915 19.82 1.94 23.45
C TYR A 915 19.26 0.67 22.79
N HIS A 916 18.97 0.72 21.48
CA HIS A 916 18.36 -0.37 20.72
C HIS A 916 19.32 -1.02 19.71
N LYS A 917 20.60 -1.12 20.09
CA LYS A 917 21.61 -1.82 19.27
C LYS A 917 21.11 -3.22 18.94
N SER A 918 21.09 -3.55 17.66
CA SER A 918 20.59 -4.82 17.16
C SER A 918 21.12 -5.06 15.75
N TRP A 919 21.12 -6.31 15.33
CA TRP A 919 21.36 -6.65 13.94
C TRP A 919 20.55 -7.88 13.57
N SER A 920 20.20 -7.98 12.30
CA SER A 920 19.56 -9.15 11.73
C SER A 920 20.21 -9.45 10.39
N PHE A 921 20.47 -10.72 10.17
CA PHE A 921 20.98 -11.30 8.95
C PHE A 921 19.99 -12.35 8.49
N ASN A 922 19.50 -12.22 7.27
CA ASN A 922 18.63 -13.18 6.62
C ASN A 922 19.23 -13.52 5.25
N ILE A 923 19.33 -14.80 4.95
CA ILE A 923 19.64 -15.30 3.61
C ILE A 923 18.63 -16.39 3.27
N GLY A 924 18.01 -16.30 2.10
CA GLY A 924 17.00 -17.28 1.70
C GLY A 924 16.78 -17.33 0.19
N VAL A 925 16.14 -18.41 -0.27
CA VAL A 925 15.77 -18.59 -1.68
C VAL A 925 14.66 -17.59 -2.05
N LYS A 926 14.76 -16.95 -3.22
CA LYS A 926 13.76 -15.98 -3.69
C LYS A 926 12.43 -16.60 -4.08
N ALA A 927 12.47 -17.84 -4.58
CA ALA A 927 11.28 -18.53 -5.06
C ALA A 927 10.34 -18.86 -3.90
N ALA A 928 9.06 -18.54 -4.06
CA ALA A 928 8.04 -18.75 -3.02
C ALA A 928 7.90 -20.22 -2.64
N SER A 929 8.10 -21.15 -3.59
CA SER A 929 8.02 -22.60 -3.36
C SER A 929 9.09 -23.15 -2.42
N LEU A 930 10.21 -22.43 -2.24
CA LEU A 930 11.34 -22.83 -1.39
C LEU A 930 11.70 -21.74 -0.37
N ALA A 931 10.75 -20.84 -0.05
CA ALA A 931 10.98 -19.74 0.88
C ALA A 931 11.35 -20.22 2.30
N ASP A 932 11.00 -21.47 2.65
CA ASP A 932 11.37 -22.11 3.91
C ASP A 932 12.87 -22.44 3.98
N LEU A 933 13.57 -22.51 2.84
CA LEU A 933 15.03 -22.63 2.81
C LEU A 933 15.66 -21.26 3.06
N LYS A 934 15.77 -20.93 4.35
CA LYS A 934 16.33 -19.68 4.84
C LYS A 934 17.21 -19.92 6.05
N TYR A 935 18.17 -19.03 6.25
CA TYR A 935 18.96 -18.92 7.46
C TYR A 935 18.80 -17.51 8.02
N ASP A 936 18.20 -17.48 9.22
CA ASP A 936 17.95 -16.26 9.98
C ASP A 936 18.85 -16.24 11.21
N LYS A 937 19.62 -15.17 11.37
CA LYS A 937 20.35 -14.91 12.61
C LYS A 937 20.18 -13.45 12.99
N SER A 938 19.76 -13.20 14.22
CA SER A 938 19.57 -11.84 14.71
C SER A 938 20.02 -11.71 16.15
N GLN A 939 20.53 -10.55 16.51
CA GLN A 939 20.66 -10.10 17.89
C GLN A 939 19.50 -9.15 18.20
N SER A 940 18.75 -9.47 19.25
CA SER A 940 17.59 -8.68 19.65
C SER A 940 18.03 -7.34 20.22
N MET A 941 17.24 -6.29 19.97
CA MET A 941 17.46 -4.99 20.60
C MET A 941 17.19 -5.01 22.12
N TYR A 942 16.47 -6.03 22.60
CA TYR A 942 16.22 -6.25 24.02
C TYR A 942 17.45 -6.76 24.77
N ASP A 943 18.41 -7.34 24.07
CA ASP A 943 19.65 -7.85 24.68
C ASP A 943 20.54 -6.73 25.23
N ASN A 944 20.29 -5.48 24.81
CA ASN A 944 21.03 -4.29 25.24
C ASN A 944 20.20 -3.34 26.13
N MET A 945 18.98 -3.72 26.52
CA MET A 945 18.10 -2.89 27.35
C MET A 945 18.31 -3.04 28.85
N TYR A 946 19.07 -4.05 29.30
CA TYR A 946 19.31 -4.38 30.71
C TYR A 946 20.80 -4.37 31.02
#